data_AF-A0A2A4IX81-F1
#
_entry.id   AF-A0A2A4IX81-F1
#
_cell.length_a   1.000
_cell.length_b   1.000
_cell.length_c   1.000
_cell.angle_alpha   90.00
_cell.angle_beta   90.00
_cell.angle_gamma   90.00
#
_symmetry.space_group_name_H-M   'P 1'
#
loop_
_entity.id
_entity.type
_entity.pdbx_description
1 polymer ?
#
loop_
_entity_poly.entity_id
_entity_poly.type
_entity_poly.pdbx_seq_one_letter_code
_entity_poly.pdbx_strand_id
1 'polypeptide(L)'
;VERLVDRVNNSTLLEDRRDACRALKAMSRTYRVEVGAQGMDTLKQVLELDRADNETINYALDTLNNVMSPTQFEEEENNPRVPMNIGEQFTEMFIKDHHNIQLVLDLLDEYDFRVRLSAVQLLTSLLTNRPKDIQEIILVKPMGVSKMMDLLGDTREVIRNETLLLLIKLTKANANIQKIVAFENAFDRLFEIVSTEGYSDGGIIVEDCLLLMLNLLKNNSSNINFFKEGSYIQKMLPMFNTPDEVEEAGWSPQKVSNVHCMLLIVRTLVSPSNSAQIISSCQKIMKTVGLLDALCNILMSSGVPADILTETINTVGETVRGEVTNQEFLGNVMAPSNPPRPAIVVLLMSMVNEKQPFSLRCAVLYCFQCYLYHNEMSQGNLVQTLLPSSSDMSSLTSGQLLCGGLFSSDVLSNWFSAVALMHGLIDNPMQKEQLLRVLLATNIGSSPVSLLHQCTLLLQQTTKLKSKRAKGIFESLDTVLLVYDHLIYQPVTSAAKEYDISAQMDISEHENQTTPPNFVTQRSNKRDERDYRNDDLRAFKEEMFNRISSLIVPQQEELKKIYPTLMEIKSTNASIENAMAALSAQNEDLKKKINQLETRVMRDNEYIIILEEKIEDLQRGTRKSNFEIKNVPKVQHESKDNLVQMVVTLSQAVNSIIDAKDITDIYRVQNKRSNTKNSTIVVELNSTLVKTEFIKKTKDFNRNSKEKICAKHLGFKTGEYTPIYVSEQLTTKGARLFYLARDLAKSRDYKFCWTSYGKVYVRKDDAAPTIIIKSESQVNNLMQQE
;
A
#
# COMPACT_ATOMS: atom_id res chain seq x y z
N VAL A 1 12.15 -33.40 -21.80
CA VAL A 1 10.73 -33.04 -21.56
C VAL A 1 9.83 -33.94 -22.40
N GLU A 2 9.78 -33.77 -23.72
CA GLU A 2 9.14 -34.65 -24.74
C GLU A 2 8.82 -36.09 -24.28
N ARG A 3 9.83 -36.96 -24.05
CA ARG A 3 9.61 -38.36 -23.60
C ARG A 3 8.77 -38.54 -22.32
N LEU A 4 8.71 -37.55 -21.43
CA LEU A 4 7.84 -37.57 -20.25
C LEU A 4 6.41 -37.18 -20.64
N VAL A 5 6.24 -36.19 -21.52
CA VAL A 5 4.96 -35.80 -22.10
C VAL A 5 4.33 -36.98 -22.84
N ASP A 6 5.13 -37.69 -23.66
CA ASP A 6 4.69 -38.91 -24.35
C ASP A 6 4.25 -40.02 -23.39
N ARG A 7 4.93 -40.18 -22.24
CA ARG A 7 4.54 -41.16 -21.21
C ARG A 7 3.24 -40.77 -20.51
N VAL A 8 3.00 -39.48 -20.26
CA VAL A 8 1.72 -39.02 -19.69
C VAL A 8 0.58 -39.23 -20.70
N ASN A 9 0.77 -38.88 -21.98
CA ASN A 9 -0.27 -39.06 -23.01
C ASN A 9 -0.60 -40.53 -23.30
N ASN A 10 0.43 -41.37 -23.47
CA ASN A 10 0.27 -42.70 -24.08
C ASN A 10 0.31 -43.87 -23.08
N SER A 11 0.71 -43.66 -21.83
CA SER A 11 0.74 -44.76 -20.86
C SER A 11 -0.67 -45.11 -20.39
N THR A 12 -1.01 -46.40 -20.49
CA THR A 12 -2.26 -46.96 -19.95
C THR A 12 -2.22 -47.13 -18.44
N LEU A 13 -1.04 -47.26 -17.83
CA LEU A 13 -0.86 -47.42 -16.39
C LEU A 13 -0.84 -46.04 -15.69
N LEU A 14 -1.73 -45.88 -14.71
CA LEU A 14 -1.84 -44.66 -13.89
C LEU A 14 -0.53 -44.34 -13.15
N GLU A 15 0.18 -45.35 -12.64
CA GLU A 15 1.46 -45.17 -11.94
C GLU A 15 2.54 -44.57 -12.86
N ASP A 16 2.63 -45.04 -14.11
CA ASP A 16 3.53 -44.48 -15.11
C ASP A 16 3.20 -43.03 -15.47
N ARG A 17 1.90 -42.68 -15.60
CA ARG A 17 1.46 -41.30 -15.81
C ARG A 17 1.80 -40.42 -14.60
N ARG A 18 1.51 -40.88 -13.39
CA ARG A 18 1.81 -40.18 -12.12
C ARG A 18 3.30 -39.89 -11.97
N ASP A 19 4.14 -40.89 -12.22
CA ASP A 19 5.60 -40.76 -12.11
C ASP A 19 6.17 -39.81 -13.17
N ALA A 20 5.63 -39.83 -14.39
CA ALA A 20 5.98 -38.87 -15.42
C ALA A 20 5.53 -37.44 -15.06
N CYS A 21 4.33 -37.24 -14.52
CA CYS A 21 3.88 -35.95 -13.98
C CYS A 21 4.76 -35.45 -12.82
N ARG A 22 5.18 -36.34 -11.91
CA ARG A 22 6.12 -35.98 -10.82
C ARG A 22 7.48 -35.53 -11.36
N ALA A 23 7.98 -36.17 -12.42
CA ALA A 23 9.21 -35.78 -13.09
C ALA A 23 9.07 -34.44 -13.84
N LEU A 24 7.94 -34.20 -14.52
CA LEU A 24 7.64 -32.90 -15.15
C LEU A 24 7.59 -31.77 -14.12
N LYS A 25 6.95 -31.98 -12.95
CA LYS A 25 6.97 -31.04 -11.83
C LYS A 25 8.40 -30.68 -11.43
N ALA A 26 9.28 -31.67 -11.25
CA ALA A 26 10.67 -31.43 -10.88
C ALA A 26 11.45 -30.62 -11.93
N MET A 27 11.18 -30.84 -13.22
CA MET A 27 11.83 -30.10 -14.32
C MET A 27 11.25 -28.69 -14.55
N SER A 28 10.01 -28.42 -14.13
CA SER A 28 9.26 -27.21 -14.50
C SER A 28 9.82 -25.87 -14.02
N ARG A 29 10.75 -25.87 -13.04
CA ARG A 29 11.47 -24.66 -12.61
C ARG A 29 12.72 -24.38 -13.42
N THR A 30 13.46 -25.42 -13.80
CA THR A 30 14.75 -25.29 -14.52
C THR A 30 14.57 -25.25 -16.04
N TYR A 31 13.57 -25.96 -16.57
CA TYR A 31 13.25 -26.10 -17.99
C TYR A 31 11.84 -25.61 -18.29
N ARG A 32 11.50 -24.45 -17.73
CA ARG A 32 10.15 -23.89 -17.71
C ARG A 32 9.58 -23.66 -19.10
N VAL A 33 10.40 -23.16 -20.03
CA VAL A 33 10.01 -22.91 -21.42
C VAL A 33 9.68 -24.22 -22.13
N GLU A 34 10.53 -25.24 -21.99
CA GLU A 34 10.34 -26.54 -22.62
C GLU A 34 9.13 -27.29 -22.02
N VAL A 35 8.97 -27.28 -20.69
CA VAL A 35 7.82 -27.91 -20.00
C VAL A 35 6.52 -27.20 -20.34
N GLY A 36 6.50 -25.86 -20.43
CA GLY A 36 5.33 -25.12 -20.85
C GLY A 36 4.99 -25.33 -22.33
N ALA A 37 5.97 -25.25 -23.23
CA ALA A 37 5.72 -25.35 -24.67
C ALA A 37 5.33 -26.78 -25.13
N GLN A 38 5.86 -27.83 -24.49
CA GLN A 38 5.59 -29.22 -24.86
C GLN A 38 4.54 -29.89 -23.97
N GLY A 39 4.47 -29.53 -22.69
CA GLY A 39 3.67 -30.25 -21.69
C GLY A 39 2.30 -29.63 -21.37
N MET A 40 2.05 -28.37 -21.71
CA MET A 40 0.84 -27.65 -21.29
C MET A 40 -0.47 -28.38 -21.66
N ASP A 41 -0.62 -28.83 -22.90
CA ASP A 41 -1.87 -29.45 -23.35
C ASP A 41 -2.08 -30.86 -22.77
N THR A 42 -1.00 -31.60 -22.57
CA THR A 42 -0.99 -32.87 -21.82
C THR A 42 -1.39 -32.67 -20.35
N LEU A 43 -0.88 -31.61 -19.70
CA LEU A 43 -1.23 -31.28 -18.32
C LEU A 43 -2.72 -30.88 -18.20
N LYS A 44 -3.30 -30.19 -19.19
CA LYS A 44 -4.76 -29.93 -19.26
C LYS A 44 -5.55 -31.24 -19.33
N GLN A 45 -5.18 -32.16 -20.22
CA GLN A 45 -5.86 -33.46 -20.36
C GLN A 45 -5.81 -34.29 -19.07
N VAL A 46 -4.72 -34.21 -18.30
CA VAL A 46 -4.63 -34.84 -16.97
C VAL A 46 -5.66 -34.26 -16.00
N LEU A 47 -5.93 -32.95 -16.01
CA LEU A 47 -6.97 -32.31 -15.17
C LEU A 47 -8.41 -32.71 -15.57
N GLU A 48 -8.61 -33.22 -16.78
CA GLU A 48 -9.91 -33.72 -17.26
C GLU A 48 -10.08 -35.22 -16.99
N LEU A 49 -9.09 -36.03 -17.37
CA LEU A 49 -9.19 -37.48 -17.45
C LEU A 49 -8.81 -38.20 -16.15
N ASP A 50 -7.82 -37.69 -15.42
CA ASP A 50 -7.25 -38.36 -14.22
C ASP A 50 -7.79 -37.79 -12.91
N ARG A 51 -8.98 -37.15 -12.93
CA ARG A 51 -9.62 -36.51 -11.75
C ARG A 51 -9.77 -37.43 -10.53
N ALA A 52 -9.86 -38.74 -10.73
CA ALA A 52 -9.94 -39.71 -9.63
C ALA A 52 -8.63 -39.90 -8.83
N ASP A 53 -7.49 -39.37 -9.33
CA ASP A 53 -6.18 -39.51 -8.71
C ASP A 53 -5.59 -38.17 -8.27
N ASN A 54 -5.92 -37.78 -7.03
CA ASN A 54 -5.48 -36.54 -6.38
C ASN A 54 -3.96 -36.31 -6.43
N GLU A 55 -3.13 -37.35 -6.48
CA GLU A 55 -1.68 -37.17 -6.57
C GLU A 55 -1.26 -36.69 -7.96
N THR A 56 -1.79 -37.30 -9.01
CA THR A 56 -1.51 -36.95 -10.40
C THR A 56 -2.06 -35.55 -10.72
N ILE A 57 -3.30 -35.26 -10.28
CA ILE A 57 -3.90 -33.92 -10.37
C ILE A 57 -3.04 -32.87 -9.66
N ASN A 58 -2.59 -33.14 -8.42
CA ASN A 58 -1.73 -32.21 -7.71
C ASN A 58 -0.40 -31.96 -8.44
N TYR A 59 0.26 -33.00 -8.95
CA TYR A 59 1.50 -32.82 -9.73
C TYR A 59 1.25 -32.02 -11.01
N ALA A 60 0.10 -32.20 -11.67
CA ALA A 60 -0.26 -31.39 -12.84
C ALA A 60 -0.49 -29.91 -12.48
N LEU A 61 -1.28 -29.62 -11.45
CA LEU A 61 -1.52 -28.26 -10.94
C LEU A 61 -0.22 -27.57 -10.52
N ASP A 62 0.64 -28.26 -9.76
CA ASP A 62 1.95 -27.74 -9.35
C ASP A 62 2.85 -27.42 -10.56
N THR A 63 2.84 -28.27 -11.59
CA THR A 63 3.62 -28.07 -12.82
C THR A 63 3.09 -26.86 -13.60
N LEU A 64 1.77 -26.74 -13.75
CA LEU A 64 1.11 -25.60 -14.38
C LEU A 64 1.38 -24.29 -13.61
N ASN A 65 1.33 -24.31 -12.28
CA ASN A 65 1.61 -23.14 -11.45
C ASN A 65 3.09 -22.70 -11.57
N ASN A 66 4.05 -23.64 -11.61
CA ASN A 66 5.45 -23.28 -11.88
C ASN A 66 5.60 -22.66 -13.29
N VAL A 67 5.00 -23.27 -14.33
CA VAL A 67 5.05 -22.75 -15.72
C VAL A 67 4.46 -21.35 -15.82
N MET A 68 3.34 -21.08 -15.14
CA MET A 68 2.62 -19.79 -15.18
C MET A 68 2.95 -18.83 -14.02
N SER A 69 3.96 -19.11 -13.20
CA SER A 69 4.34 -18.26 -12.07
C SER A 69 4.63 -16.80 -12.49
N PRO A 70 4.14 -15.76 -11.79
CA PRO A 70 4.49 -14.38 -12.09
C PRO A 70 5.97 -14.06 -11.79
N THR A 71 6.64 -14.85 -10.95
CA THR A 71 8.05 -14.65 -10.59
C THR A 71 8.99 -15.44 -11.52
N GLN A 72 10.17 -14.88 -11.75
CA GLN A 72 11.33 -15.63 -12.28
C GLN A 72 11.90 -16.49 -11.15
N PHE A 73 12.38 -17.69 -11.47
CA PHE A 73 13.06 -18.55 -10.49
C PHE A 73 14.57 -18.24 -10.43
N GLU A 74 15.22 -18.46 -9.28
CA GLU A 74 16.68 -18.26 -9.12
C GLU A 74 17.47 -19.11 -10.14
N GLU A 75 16.95 -20.31 -10.45
CA GLU A 75 17.49 -21.22 -11.44
C GLU A 75 17.42 -20.68 -12.89
N GLU A 76 16.68 -19.59 -13.14
CA GLU A 76 16.49 -18.97 -14.45
C GLU A 76 17.30 -17.68 -14.66
N GLU A 77 17.84 -17.03 -13.61
CA GLU A 77 18.48 -15.71 -13.71
C GLU A 77 19.66 -15.66 -14.70
N ASN A 78 20.40 -16.77 -14.82
CA ASN A 78 21.57 -16.87 -15.68
C ASN A 78 21.26 -17.42 -17.10
N ASN A 79 19.99 -17.66 -17.44
CA ASN A 79 19.60 -18.30 -18.70
C ASN A 79 19.02 -17.29 -19.71
N PRO A 80 19.80 -16.82 -20.71
CA PRO A 80 19.33 -15.84 -21.70
C PRO A 80 18.26 -16.38 -22.68
N ARG A 81 17.84 -17.64 -22.55
CA ARG A 81 16.75 -18.23 -23.33
C ARG A 81 15.37 -18.05 -22.70
N VAL A 82 15.27 -17.64 -21.43
CA VAL A 82 13.99 -17.40 -20.76
C VAL A 82 13.54 -15.96 -21.05
N PRO A 83 12.43 -15.73 -21.77
CA PRO A 83 11.93 -14.38 -22.03
C PRO A 83 11.43 -13.72 -20.74
N MET A 84 11.55 -12.39 -20.66
CA MET A 84 10.79 -11.62 -19.67
C MET A 84 9.28 -11.92 -19.81
N ASN A 85 8.60 -12.02 -18.68
CA ASN A 85 7.16 -12.31 -18.56
C ASN A 85 6.72 -13.66 -19.19
N ILE A 86 7.58 -14.68 -19.23
CA ILE A 86 7.22 -16.01 -19.75
C ILE A 86 5.96 -16.62 -19.09
N GLY A 87 5.72 -16.36 -17.80
CA GLY A 87 4.51 -16.79 -17.09
C GLY A 87 3.22 -16.15 -17.61
N GLU A 88 3.30 -14.89 -18.06
CA GLU A 88 2.17 -14.18 -18.70
C GLU A 88 1.87 -14.77 -20.08
N GLN A 89 2.89 -15.05 -20.89
CA GLN A 89 2.73 -15.68 -22.20
C GLN A 89 2.09 -17.07 -22.10
N PHE A 90 2.52 -17.89 -21.13
CA PHE A 90 1.88 -19.18 -20.87
C PHE A 90 0.47 -19.04 -20.30
N THR A 91 0.20 -17.98 -19.51
CA THR A 91 -1.16 -17.65 -19.06
C THR A 91 -2.07 -17.34 -20.25
N GLU A 92 -1.62 -16.51 -21.20
CA GLU A 92 -2.37 -16.24 -22.44
C GLU A 92 -2.66 -17.52 -23.23
N MET A 93 -1.69 -18.45 -23.33
CA MET A 93 -1.90 -19.74 -23.98
C MET A 93 -2.88 -20.65 -23.22
N PHE A 94 -2.92 -20.58 -21.90
CA PHE A 94 -3.83 -21.36 -21.07
C PHE A 94 -5.27 -20.82 -21.15
N ILE A 95 -5.46 -19.49 -21.10
CA ILE A 95 -6.79 -18.87 -21.11
C ILE A 95 -7.45 -18.81 -22.48
N LYS A 96 -6.74 -19.05 -23.58
CA LYS A 96 -7.32 -19.15 -24.94
C LYS A 96 -8.50 -20.12 -25.02
N ASP A 97 -8.48 -21.17 -24.20
CA ASP A 97 -9.65 -21.99 -23.96
C ASP A 97 -10.21 -21.71 -22.56
N HIS A 98 -11.38 -21.08 -22.54
CA HIS A 98 -12.11 -20.70 -21.33
C HIS A 98 -12.65 -21.92 -20.56
N HIS A 99 -12.56 -23.14 -21.10
CA HIS A 99 -12.86 -24.37 -20.35
C HIS A 99 -11.79 -24.65 -19.28
N ASN A 100 -10.52 -24.34 -19.53
CA ASN A 100 -9.41 -24.59 -18.60
C ASN A 100 -9.64 -23.93 -17.22
N ILE A 101 -10.21 -22.72 -17.20
CA ILE A 101 -10.56 -22.04 -15.94
C ILE A 101 -11.71 -22.75 -15.23
N GLN A 102 -12.68 -23.33 -15.94
CA GLN A 102 -13.73 -24.14 -15.31
C GLN A 102 -13.13 -25.38 -14.65
N LEU A 103 -12.19 -26.07 -15.31
CA LEU A 103 -11.53 -27.25 -14.73
C LEU A 103 -10.87 -26.92 -13.38
N VAL A 104 -10.12 -25.80 -13.32
CA VAL A 104 -9.46 -25.38 -12.07
C VAL A 104 -10.47 -24.94 -11.01
N LEU A 105 -11.60 -24.31 -11.39
CA LEU A 105 -12.69 -23.97 -10.47
C LEU A 105 -13.45 -25.20 -9.95
N ASP A 106 -13.55 -26.29 -10.71
CA ASP A 106 -14.13 -27.55 -10.24
C ASP A 106 -13.22 -28.25 -9.22
N LEU A 107 -11.90 -28.15 -9.41
CA LEU A 107 -10.91 -28.70 -8.48
C LEU A 107 -10.83 -27.98 -7.12
N LEU A 108 -11.55 -26.85 -6.94
CA LEU A 108 -11.75 -26.23 -5.63
C LEU A 108 -12.73 -27.02 -4.75
N ASP A 109 -13.68 -27.75 -5.36
CA ASP A 109 -14.67 -28.54 -4.62
C ASP A 109 -14.00 -29.76 -3.95
N GLU A 110 -12.90 -30.26 -4.51
CA GLU A 110 -12.14 -31.39 -3.99
C GLU A 110 -11.65 -31.16 -2.56
N TYR A 111 -11.80 -32.18 -1.70
CA TYR A 111 -11.44 -32.05 -0.29
C TYR A 111 -9.95 -32.29 -0.01
N ASP A 112 -9.19 -32.88 -0.93
CA ASP A 112 -7.74 -33.10 -0.76
C ASP A 112 -7.00 -31.76 -0.61
N PHE A 113 -6.24 -31.65 0.49
CA PHE A 113 -5.52 -30.43 0.86
C PHE A 113 -4.56 -29.95 -0.24
N ARG A 114 -3.88 -30.88 -0.92
CA ARG A 114 -2.85 -30.56 -1.92
C ARG A 114 -3.51 -30.05 -3.20
N VAL A 115 -4.50 -30.77 -3.72
CA VAL A 115 -5.28 -30.39 -4.91
C VAL A 115 -5.89 -28.99 -4.75
N ARG A 116 -6.61 -28.77 -3.64
CA ARG A 116 -7.28 -27.50 -3.36
C ARG A 116 -6.29 -26.34 -3.21
N LEU A 117 -5.19 -26.53 -2.48
CA LEU A 117 -4.14 -25.52 -2.31
C LEU A 117 -3.49 -25.16 -3.65
N SER A 118 -3.07 -26.15 -4.44
CA SER A 118 -2.42 -25.92 -5.73
C SER A 118 -3.37 -25.29 -6.77
N ALA A 119 -4.68 -25.57 -6.69
CA ALA A 119 -5.69 -24.88 -7.51
C ALA A 119 -5.87 -23.40 -7.12
N VAL A 120 -5.94 -23.07 -5.82
CA VAL A 120 -6.00 -21.68 -5.31
C VAL A 120 -4.73 -20.90 -5.70
N GLN A 121 -3.55 -21.52 -5.57
CA GLN A 121 -2.29 -20.89 -5.94
C GLN A 121 -2.19 -20.67 -7.47
N LEU A 122 -2.60 -21.64 -8.29
CA LEU A 122 -2.66 -21.49 -9.73
C LEU A 122 -3.59 -20.34 -10.15
N LEU A 123 -4.81 -20.25 -9.59
CA LEU A 123 -5.73 -19.14 -9.86
C LEU A 123 -5.15 -17.78 -9.44
N THR A 124 -4.38 -17.73 -8.35
CA THR A 124 -3.70 -16.53 -7.86
C THR A 124 -2.58 -16.08 -8.81
N SER A 125 -1.80 -17.03 -9.35
CA SER A 125 -0.81 -16.76 -10.41
C SER A 125 -1.47 -16.24 -11.69
N LEU A 126 -2.53 -16.90 -12.16
CA LEU A 126 -3.30 -16.50 -13.35
C LEU A 126 -3.86 -15.07 -13.21
N LEU A 127 -4.50 -14.74 -12.07
CA LEU A 127 -4.99 -13.39 -11.76
C LEU A 127 -3.87 -12.34 -11.62
N THR A 128 -2.67 -12.74 -11.21
CA THR A 128 -1.53 -11.83 -11.12
C THR A 128 -0.99 -11.46 -12.50
N ASN A 129 -0.99 -12.42 -13.44
CA ASN A 129 -0.56 -12.20 -14.82
C ASN A 129 -1.61 -11.45 -15.66
N ARG A 130 -2.84 -11.95 -15.72
CA ARG A 130 -3.93 -11.40 -16.56
C ARG A 130 -5.20 -11.13 -15.74
N PRO A 131 -5.21 -10.08 -14.89
CA PRO A 131 -6.29 -9.84 -13.93
C PRO A 131 -7.65 -9.62 -14.61
N LYS A 132 -7.73 -8.78 -15.65
CA LYS A 132 -9.01 -8.45 -16.31
C LYS A 132 -9.61 -9.67 -17.01
N ASP A 133 -8.81 -10.31 -17.86
CA ASP A 133 -9.23 -11.46 -18.66
C ASP A 133 -9.75 -12.61 -17.76
N ILE A 134 -9.03 -12.92 -16.69
CA ILE A 134 -9.44 -13.95 -15.72
C ILE A 134 -10.68 -13.53 -14.91
N GLN A 135 -10.78 -12.27 -14.47
CA GLN A 135 -11.97 -11.76 -13.78
C GLN A 135 -13.22 -11.86 -14.66
N GLU A 136 -13.12 -11.49 -15.94
CA GLU A 136 -14.22 -11.58 -16.91
C GLU A 136 -14.64 -13.03 -17.17
N ILE A 137 -13.67 -13.96 -17.31
CA ILE A 137 -13.96 -15.39 -17.45
C ILE A 137 -14.69 -15.92 -16.20
N ILE A 138 -14.17 -15.66 -14.99
CA ILE A 138 -14.76 -16.13 -13.72
C ILE A 138 -16.17 -15.57 -13.52
N LEU A 139 -16.41 -14.29 -13.87
CA LEU A 139 -17.70 -13.64 -13.71
C LEU A 139 -18.82 -14.30 -14.53
N VAL A 140 -18.49 -14.93 -15.66
CA VAL A 140 -19.45 -15.64 -16.53
C VAL A 140 -19.64 -17.10 -16.12
N LYS A 141 -18.73 -17.69 -15.32
CA LYS A 141 -18.88 -19.08 -14.84
C LYS A 141 -19.89 -19.16 -13.69
N PRO A 142 -20.83 -20.14 -13.70
CA PRO A 142 -21.79 -20.31 -12.61
C PRO A 142 -21.06 -20.66 -11.31
N MET A 143 -21.44 -20.00 -10.21
CA MET A 143 -20.87 -20.16 -8.86
C MET A 143 -19.34 -19.95 -8.75
N GLY A 144 -18.67 -19.38 -9.76
CA GLY A 144 -17.20 -19.27 -9.77
C GLY A 144 -16.63 -18.48 -8.60
N VAL A 145 -17.29 -17.39 -8.20
CA VAL A 145 -16.94 -16.58 -7.02
C VAL A 145 -17.38 -17.26 -5.72
N SER A 146 -18.57 -17.86 -5.70
CA SER A 146 -19.16 -18.52 -4.52
C SER A 146 -18.29 -19.68 -4.02
N LYS A 147 -17.76 -20.51 -4.93
CA LYS A 147 -16.79 -21.58 -4.58
C LYS A 147 -15.55 -21.03 -3.85
N MET A 148 -15.01 -19.89 -4.29
CA MET A 148 -13.88 -19.26 -3.61
C MET A 148 -14.27 -18.70 -2.25
N MET A 149 -15.48 -18.17 -2.13
CA MET A 149 -16.00 -17.67 -0.85
C MET A 149 -16.13 -18.77 0.19
N ASP A 150 -16.61 -19.95 -0.20
CA ASP A 150 -16.70 -21.12 0.70
C ASP A 150 -15.35 -21.59 1.25
N LEU A 151 -14.25 -21.37 0.51
CA LEU A 151 -12.90 -21.68 1.00
C LEU A 151 -12.41 -20.74 2.12
N LEU A 152 -13.03 -19.57 2.33
CA LEU A 152 -12.80 -18.79 3.56
C LEU A 152 -13.35 -19.48 4.82
N GLY A 153 -14.28 -20.43 4.67
CA GLY A 153 -14.77 -21.29 5.75
C GLY A 153 -13.96 -22.58 5.94
N ASP A 154 -12.84 -22.76 5.22
CA ASP A 154 -12.03 -23.97 5.35
C ASP A 154 -11.34 -24.04 6.72
N THR A 155 -11.51 -25.18 7.41
CA THR A 155 -10.89 -25.44 8.73
C THR A 155 -9.36 -25.41 8.72
N ARG A 156 -8.74 -25.45 7.55
CA ARG A 156 -7.29 -25.45 7.36
C ARG A 156 -6.83 -24.03 7.03
N GLU A 157 -6.31 -23.33 8.04
CA GLU A 157 -5.84 -21.93 7.95
C GLU A 157 -5.02 -21.62 6.69
N VAL A 158 -4.13 -22.52 6.26
CA VAL A 158 -3.31 -22.33 5.05
C VAL A 158 -4.18 -22.12 3.80
N ILE A 159 -5.26 -22.87 3.63
CA ILE A 159 -6.18 -22.73 2.48
C ILE A 159 -7.00 -21.44 2.61
N ARG A 160 -7.54 -21.16 3.81
CA ARG A 160 -8.27 -19.93 4.12
C ARG A 160 -7.44 -18.68 3.78
N ASN A 161 -6.18 -18.66 4.21
CA ASN A 161 -5.29 -17.52 4.04
C ASN A 161 -4.84 -17.33 2.57
N GLU A 162 -4.55 -18.42 1.84
CA GLU A 162 -4.27 -18.35 0.39
C GLU A 162 -5.51 -17.93 -0.42
N THR A 163 -6.70 -18.37 -0.01
CA THR A 163 -7.98 -17.93 -0.59
C THR A 163 -8.22 -16.44 -0.34
N LEU A 164 -7.81 -15.91 0.81
CA LEU A 164 -7.89 -14.48 1.10
C LEU A 164 -7.04 -13.66 0.13
N LEU A 165 -5.80 -14.09 -0.14
CA LEU A 165 -4.92 -13.49 -1.15
C LEU A 165 -5.53 -13.57 -2.57
N LEU A 166 -6.10 -14.73 -2.93
CA LEU A 166 -6.83 -14.93 -4.19
C LEU A 166 -7.97 -13.90 -4.34
N LEU A 167 -8.80 -13.74 -3.31
CA LEU A 167 -9.93 -12.80 -3.31
C LEU A 167 -9.48 -11.32 -3.35
N ILE A 168 -8.36 -10.96 -2.73
CA ILE A 168 -7.77 -9.62 -2.84
C ILE A 168 -7.39 -9.31 -4.30
N LYS A 169 -6.83 -10.28 -5.04
CA LYS A 169 -6.53 -10.12 -6.47
C LYS A 169 -7.81 -10.07 -7.31
N LEU A 170 -8.76 -10.98 -7.06
CA LEU A 170 -10.00 -11.11 -7.81
C LEU A 170 -10.91 -9.87 -7.69
N THR A 171 -11.01 -9.28 -6.50
CA THR A 171 -11.86 -8.09 -6.25
C THR A 171 -11.24 -6.76 -6.68
N LYS A 172 -9.95 -6.75 -7.03
CA LYS A 172 -9.22 -5.52 -7.36
C LYS A 172 -9.80 -4.86 -8.62
N ALA A 173 -10.31 -3.64 -8.45
CA ALA A 173 -10.86 -2.78 -9.50
C ALA A 173 -12.05 -3.38 -10.32
N ASN A 174 -12.79 -4.35 -9.77
CA ASN A 174 -13.93 -4.98 -10.43
C ASN A 174 -15.22 -4.85 -9.62
N ALA A 175 -16.04 -3.84 -9.94
CA ALA A 175 -17.24 -3.51 -9.18
C ALA A 175 -18.32 -4.62 -9.19
N ASN A 176 -18.35 -5.48 -10.22
CA ASN A 176 -19.32 -6.57 -10.30
C ASN A 176 -18.93 -7.72 -9.36
N ILE A 177 -17.67 -8.14 -9.39
CA ILE A 177 -17.19 -9.19 -8.48
C ILE A 177 -17.22 -8.70 -7.03
N GLN A 178 -16.86 -7.45 -6.76
CA GLN A 178 -16.98 -6.85 -5.43
C GLN A 178 -18.40 -6.94 -4.86
N LYS A 179 -19.45 -6.73 -5.68
CA LYS A 179 -20.85 -6.90 -5.25
C LYS A 179 -21.16 -8.35 -4.93
N ILE A 180 -20.78 -9.29 -5.80
CA ILE A 180 -21.01 -10.73 -5.58
C ILE A 180 -20.34 -11.18 -4.28
N VAL A 181 -19.06 -10.86 -4.07
CA VAL A 181 -18.33 -11.19 -2.84
C VAL A 181 -19.00 -10.59 -1.60
N ALA A 182 -19.50 -9.34 -1.67
CA ALA A 182 -20.24 -8.74 -0.56
C ALA A 182 -21.57 -9.45 -0.25
N PHE A 183 -22.32 -9.90 -1.28
CA PHE A 183 -23.55 -10.67 -1.11
C PHE A 183 -23.31 -12.09 -0.56
N GLU A 184 -22.18 -12.72 -0.88
CA GLU A 184 -21.72 -14.02 -0.33
C GLU A 184 -21.19 -13.92 1.12
N ASN A 185 -21.74 -12.99 1.89
CA ASN A 185 -21.45 -12.68 3.29
C ASN A 185 -19.97 -12.47 3.66
N ALA A 186 -19.17 -11.88 2.76
CA ALA A 186 -17.75 -11.64 3.01
C ALA A 186 -17.48 -10.78 4.25
N PHE A 187 -18.26 -9.71 4.47
CA PHE A 187 -17.97 -8.78 5.58
C PHE A 187 -18.06 -9.47 6.94
N ASP A 188 -19.09 -10.30 7.19
CA ASP A 188 -19.19 -11.09 8.43
C ASP A 188 -17.98 -12.00 8.64
N ARG A 189 -17.61 -12.82 7.63
CA ARG A 189 -16.47 -13.73 7.70
C ARG A 189 -15.15 -12.98 7.95
N LEU A 190 -14.97 -11.81 7.32
CA LEU A 190 -13.76 -11.00 7.50
C LEU A 190 -13.70 -10.35 8.89
N PHE A 191 -14.82 -9.87 9.44
CA PHE A 191 -14.85 -9.40 10.84
C PHE A 191 -14.61 -10.53 11.84
N GLU A 192 -15.15 -11.73 11.59
CA GLU A 192 -14.91 -12.91 12.43
C GLU A 192 -13.42 -13.26 12.48
N ILE A 193 -12.74 -13.35 11.32
CA ILE A 193 -11.30 -13.59 11.23
C ILE A 193 -10.53 -12.48 11.96
N VAL A 194 -10.80 -11.19 11.67
CA VAL A 194 -10.10 -10.07 12.32
C VAL A 194 -10.29 -10.06 13.84
N SER A 195 -11.47 -10.43 14.35
CA SER A 195 -11.72 -10.52 15.79
C SER A 195 -11.00 -11.70 16.45
N THR A 196 -10.89 -12.84 15.75
CA THR A 196 -10.21 -14.05 16.22
C THR A 196 -8.69 -13.88 16.25
N GLU A 197 -8.13 -13.19 15.26
CA GLU A 197 -6.69 -12.92 15.13
C GLU A 197 -6.20 -11.74 16.00
N GLY A 198 -7.08 -11.09 16.80
CA GLY A 198 -6.69 -10.07 17.79
C GLY A 198 -6.74 -8.61 17.32
N TYR A 199 -7.62 -8.27 16.37
CA TYR A 199 -7.81 -6.91 15.85
C TYR A 199 -6.47 -6.24 15.45
N SER A 200 -6.15 -5.07 16.02
CA SER A 200 -4.96 -4.30 15.62
C SER A 200 -3.64 -5.04 15.87
N ASP A 201 -3.60 -5.95 16.84
CA ASP A 201 -2.40 -6.69 17.24
C ASP A 201 -2.20 -7.99 16.45
N GLY A 202 -3.13 -8.33 15.55
CA GLY A 202 -3.04 -9.50 14.70
C GLY A 202 -1.94 -9.41 13.62
N GLY A 203 -1.60 -10.57 13.06
CA GLY A 203 -0.58 -10.69 12.02
C GLY A 203 -1.05 -10.21 10.63
N ILE A 204 -0.27 -10.57 9.61
CA ILE A 204 -0.53 -10.26 8.18
C ILE A 204 -1.96 -10.66 7.74
N ILE A 205 -2.54 -11.71 8.35
CA ILE A 205 -3.92 -12.16 8.08
C ILE A 205 -4.95 -11.04 8.32
N VAL A 206 -4.75 -10.21 9.36
CA VAL A 206 -5.63 -9.06 9.62
C VAL A 206 -5.47 -8.01 8.53
N GLU A 207 -4.23 -7.69 8.14
CA GLU A 207 -3.94 -6.76 7.04
C GLU A 207 -4.61 -7.21 5.73
N ASP A 208 -4.47 -8.48 5.37
CA ASP A 208 -5.11 -9.08 4.19
C ASP A 208 -6.66 -8.97 4.28
N CYS A 209 -7.27 -9.24 5.43
CA CYS A 209 -8.71 -9.05 5.63
C CYS A 209 -9.14 -7.59 5.45
N LEU A 210 -8.36 -6.64 5.98
CA LEU A 210 -8.62 -5.21 5.84
C LEU A 210 -8.42 -4.72 4.40
N LEU A 211 -7.42 -5.23 3.69
CA LEU A 211 -7.19 -4.96 2.27
C LEU A 211 -8.33 -5.50 1.39
N LEU A 212 -8.87 -6.68 1.70
CA LEU A 212 -10.06 -7.19 1.02
C LEU A 212 -11.28 -6.31 1.30
N MET A 213 -11.55 -5.96 2.57
CA MET A 213 -12.63 -5.03 2.91
C MET A 213 -12.49 -3.67 2.20
N LEU A 214 -11.28 -3.13 2.12
CA LEU A 214 -10.99 -1.89 1.40
C LEU A 214 -11.25 -2.03 -0.11
N ASN A 215 -10.85 -3.15 -0.74
CA ASN A 215 -11.17 -3.44 -2.14
C ASN A 215 -12.68 -3.54 -2.38
N LEU A 216 -13.44 -4.11 -1.44
CA LEU A 216 -14.91 -4.26 -1.57
C LEU A 216 -15.65 -2.93 -1.44
N LEU A 217 -15.12 -1.96 -0.68
CA LEU A 217 -15.79 -0.68 -0.42
C LEU A 217 -15.32 0.45 -1.34
N LYS A 218 -14.04 0.47 -1.72
CA LYS A 218 -13.43 1.58 -2.45
C LYS A 218 -14.05 1.76 -3.83
N ASN A 219 -14.57 2.97 -4.08
CA ASN A 219 -15.29 3.37 -5.29
C ASN A 219 -16.55 2.52 -5.58
N ASN A 220 -17.15 1.86 -4.57
CA ASN A 220 -18.32 1.01 -4.74
C ASN A 220 -19.47 1.44 -3.81
N SER A 221 -20.26 2.41 -4.26
CA SER A 221 -21.41 2.96 -3.50
C SER A 221 -22.50 1.93 -3.17
N SER A 222 -22.61 0.86 -3.94
CA SER A 222 -23.52 -0.26 -3.65
C SER A 222 -23.08 -1.01 -2.41
N ASN A 223 -21.78 -1.35 -2.34
CA ASN A 223 -21.20 -2.06 -1.21
C ASN A 223 -21.12 -1.18 0.04
N ILE A 224 -20.88 0.13 -0.09
CA ILE A 224 -20.92 1.07 1.03
C ILE A 224 -22.34 1.12 1.63
N ASN A 225 -23.40 1.16 0.81
CA ASN A 225 -24.78 1.10 1.32
C ASN A 225 -25.09 -0.25 1.99
N PHE A 226 -24.69 -1.36 1.39
CA PHE A 226 -24.85 -2.69 1.99
C PHE A 226 -24.11 -2.82 3.34
N PHE A 227 -22.89 -2.30 3.44
CA PHE A 227 -22.09 -2.26 4.66
C PHE A 227 -22.75 -1.42 5.77
N LYS A 228 -23.33 -0.28 5.39
CA LYS A 228 -24.12 0.60 6.26
C LYS A 228 -25.41 -0.10 6.74
N GLU A 229 -26.19 -0.68 5.84
CA GLU A 229 -27.48 -1.35 6.13
C GLU A 229 -27.32 -2.65 6.93
N GLY A 230 -26.29 -3.45 6.62
CA GLY A 230 -25.91 -4.63 7.39
C GLY A 230 -25.32 -4.33 8.77
N SER A 231 -25.31 -3.07 9.21
CA SER A 231 -24.82 -2.64 10.53
C SER A 231 -23.36 -3.06 10.79
N TYR A 232 -22.51 -2.98 9.76
CA TYR A 232 -21.09 -3.32 9.87
C TYR A 232 -20.24 -2.18 10.46
N ILE A 233 -20.71 -0.92 10.38
CA ILE A 233 -20.03 0.25 10.98
C ILE A 233 -19.86 0.08 12.49
N GLN A 234 -20.85 -0.48 13.19
CA GLN A 234 -20.75 -0.77 14.64
C GLN A 234 -19.79 -1.92 14.98
N LYS A 235 -19.58 -2.87 14.05
CA LYS A 235 -18.57 -3.93 14.22
C LYS A 235 -17.14 -3.40 14.13
N MET A 236 -16.94 -2.17 13.64
CA MET A 236 -15.62 -1.52 13.61
C MET A 236 -15.18 -0.92 14.95
N LEU A 237 -16.09 -0.63 15.88
CA LEU A 237 -15.75 0.05 17.13
C LEU A 237 -14.66 -0.66 17.96
N PRO A 238 -14.69 -1.99 18.17
CA PRO A 238 -13.64 -2.69 18.94
C PRO A 238 -12.24 -2.58 18.32
N MET A 239 -12.14 -2.31 17.02
CA MET A 239 -10.86 -2.22 16.30
C MET A 239 -10.05 -0.98 16.70
N PHE A 240 -10.70 0.04 17.24
CA PHE A 240 -10.10 1.32 17.65
C PHE A 240 -9.97 1.47 19.17
N ASN A 241 -10.36 0.44 19.94
CA ASN A 241 -10.15 0.43 21.39
C ASN A 241 -8.68 0.05 21.68
N THR A 242 -7.82 1.05 21.85
CA THR A 242 -6.45 0.83 22.35
C THR A 242 -6.49 0.56 23.85
N PRO A 243 -5.93 -0.56 24.35
CA PRO A 243 -5.77 -0.77 25.78
C PRO A 243 -4.81 0.26 26.40
N ASP A 244 -5.11 0.72 27.61
CA ASP A 244 -4.29 1.73 28.32
C ASP A 244 -2.89 1.20 28.72
N GLU A 245 -2.65 -0.10 28.62
CA GLU A 245 -1.42 -0.78 29.11
C GLU A 245 -0.23 -0.77 28.12
N VAL A 246 -0.32 -0.07 26.98
CA VAL A 246 0.69 -0.15 25.89
C VAL A 246 1.90 0.81 26.09
N GLU A 247 1.93 1.63 27.14
CA GLU A 247 2.94 2.69 27.32
C GLU A 247 4.41 2.19 27.44
N GLU A 248 4.67 0.94 27.81
CA GLU A 248 6.05 0.43 27.99
C GLU A 248 6.67 -0.26 26.75
N ALA A 249 5.87 -0.71 25.77
CA ALA A 249 6.36 -1.57 24.68
C ALA A 249 6.44 -0.92 23.29
N GLY A 250 5.66 0.14 23.05
CA GLY A 250 5.53 0.77 21.72
C GLY A 250 4.77 -0.08 20.69
N TRP A 251 4.46 0.51 19.54
CA TRP A 251 3.66 -0.15 18.49
C TRP A 251 4.55 -0.95 17.53
N SER A 252 4.11 -2.16 17.16
CA SER A 252 4.79 -2.97 16.14
C SER A 252 4.51 -2.43 14.73
N PRO A 253 5.40 -2.66 13.74
CA PRO A 253 5.14 -2.25 12.35
C PRO A 253 3.87 -2.87 11.75
N GLN A 254 3.52 -4.10 12.16
CA GLN A 254 2.27 -4.75 11.73
C GLN A 254 1.05 -4.04 12.33
N LYS A 255 1.08 -3.67 13.62
CA LYS A 255 0.01 -2.90 14.27
C LYS A 255 -0.20 -1.55 13.58
N VAL A 256 0.88 -0.88 13.19
CA VAL A 256 0.83 0.34 12.37
C VAL A 256 0.13 0.08 11.04
N SER A 257 0.53 -0.93 10.25
CA SER A 257 -0.14 -1.24 8.97
C SER A 257 -1.62 -1.58 9.15
N ASN A 258 -1.95 -2.41 10.14
CA ASN A 258 -3.32 -2.78 10.49
C ASN A 258 -4.17 -1.54 10.80
N VAL A 259 -3.75 -0.70 11.76
CA VAL A 259 -4.51 0.50 12.15
C VAL A 259 -4.62 1.51 10.99
N HIS A 260 -3.57 1.66 10.17
CA HIS A 260 -3.63 2.47 8.96
C HIS A 260 -4.72 1.97 7.99
N CYS A 261 -4.79 0.66 7.73
CA CYS A 261 -5.84 0.08 6.91
C CYS A 261 -7.25 0.21 7.54
N MET A 262 -7.37 0.10 8.87
CA MET A 262 -8.64 0.34 9.58
C MET A 262 -9.15 1.78 9.39
N LEU A 263 -8.26 2.77 9.55
CA LEU A 263 -8.54 4.18 9.29
C LEU A 263 -8.97 4.40 7.83
N LEU A 264 -8.28 3.80 6.86
CA LEU A 264 -8.65 3.88 5.44
C LEU A 264 -10.04 3.30 5.13
N ILE A 265 -10.50 2.28 5.85
CA ILE A 265 -11.88 1.77 5.71
C ILE A 265 -12.89 2.84 6.18
N VAL A 266 -12.67 3.47 7.34
CA VAL A 266 -13.51 4.56 7.85
C VAL A 266 -13.57 5.71 6.82
N ARG A 267 -12.41 6.18 6.36
CA ARG A 267 -12.27 7.22 5.33
C ARG A 267 -12.99 6.87 4.03
N THR A 268 -12.99 5.60 3.63
CA THR A 268 -13.67 5.15 2.40
C THR A 268 -15.20 5.30 2.50
N LEU A 269 -15.79 5.12 3.70
CA LEU A 269 -17.23 5.29 3.92
C LEU A 269 -17.65 6.78 3.86
N VAL A 270 -16.84 7.69 4.44
CA VAL A 270 -17.13 9.14 4.51
C VAL A 270 -16.38 9.99 3.49
N SER A 271 -15.76 9.36 2.49
CA SER A 271 -14.96 10.03 1.45
C SER A 271 -15.76 11.14 0.75
N PRO A 272 -15.20 12.36 0.56
CA PRO A 272 -15.84 13.44 -0.18
C PRO A 272 -16.21 13.12 -1.65
N SER A 273 -15.72 12.00 -2.20
CA SER A 273 -16.10 11.51 -3.53
C SER A 273 -17.41 10.71 -3.56
N ASN A 274 -17.95 10.33 -2.39
CA ASN A 274 -19.24 9.63 -2.28
C ASN A 274 -20.41 10.63 -2.43
N SER A 275 -21.64 10.13 -2.59
CA SER A 275 -22.81 11.00 -2.60
C SER A 275 -23.09 11.56 -1.19
N ALA A 276 -23.49 12.83 -1.10
CA ALA A 276 -23.72 13.53 0.16
C ALA A 276 -24.70 12.80 1.12
N GLN A 277 -25.70 12.11 0.57
CA GLN A 277 -26.65 11.30 1.34
C GLN A 277 -25.98 10.11 2.04
N ILE A 278 -25.06 9.40 1.35
CA ILE A 278 -24.30 8.29 1.92
C ILE A 278 -23.38 8.84 3.03
N ILE A 279 -22.66 9.93 2.74
CA ILE A 279 -21.70 10.55 3.66
C ILE A 279 -22.40 10.93 4.98
N SER A 280 -23.44 11.76 4.94
CA SER A 280 -24.15 12.20 6.16
C SER A 280 -24.80 11.03 6.91
N SER A 281 -25.34 10.02 6.20
CA SER A 281 -25.89 8.82 6.84
C SER A 281 -24.82 8.01 7.57
N CYS A 282 -23.64 7.83 6.98
CA CYS A 282 -22.51 7.16 7.63
C CYS A 282 -21.96 7.97 8.80
N GLN A 283 -21.72 9.28 8.63
CA GLN A 283 -21.23 10.18 9.68
C GLN A 283 -22.13 10.18 10.93
N LYS A 284 -23.46 10.17 10.74
CA LYS A 284 -24.44 10.06 11.83
C LYS A 284 -24.32 8.72 12.58
N ILE A 285 -24.29 7.60 11.86
CA ILE A 285 -24.11 6.27 12.48
C ILE A 285 -22.79 6.20 13.26
N MET A 286 -21.69 6.71 12.69
CA MET A 286 -20.38 6.75 13.35
C MET A 286 -20.41 7.51 14.69
N LYS A 287 -21.20 8.57 14.80
CA LYS A 287 -21.39 9.28 16.07
C LYS A 287 -22.32 8.54 17.04
N THR A 288 -23.45 8.01 16.57
CA THR A 288 -24.40 7.25 17.41
C THR A 288 -23.77 6.00 18.03
N VAL A 289 -22.86 5.35 17.29
CA VAL A 289 -22.10 4.15 17.73
C VAL A 289 -20.96 4.49 18.71
N GLY A 290 -20.47 5.74 18.72
CA GLY A 290 -19.27 6.12 19.47
C GLY A 290 -17.94 5.89 18.73
N LEU A 291 -17.97 5.64 17.42
CA LEU A 291 -16.74 5.46 16.62
C LEU A 291 -15.94 6.76 16.52
N LEU A 292 -16.61 7.91 16.38
CA LEU A 292 -15.95 9.22 16.40
C LEU A 292 -15.27 9.49 17.75
N ASP A 293 -15.89 9.06 18.85
CA ASP A 293 -15.36 9.18 20.21
C ASP A 293 -14.08 8.33 20.37
N ALA A 294 -14.07 7.09 19.88
CA ALA A 294 -12.89 6.24 19.85
C ALA A 294 -11.73 6.84 19.02
N LEU A 295 -12.03 7.41 17.84
CA LEU A 295 -11.02 8.09 17.02
C LEU A 295 -10.45 9.35 17.72
N CYS A 296 -11.29 10.11 18.43
CA CYS A 296 -10.84 11.24 19.24
C CYS A 296 -9.99 10.80 20.44
N ASN A 297 -10.28 9.64 21.04
CA ASN A 297 -9.45 9.07 22.11
C ASN A 297 -8.05 8.72 21.60
N ILE A 298 -7.93 8.08 20.41
CA ILE A 298 -6.63 7.83 19.77
C ILE A 298 -5.88 9.14 19.51
N LEU A 299 -6.56 10.18 19.00
CA LEU A 299 -5.96 11.49 18.74
C LEU A 299 -5.41 12.17 20.00
N MET A 300 -5.96 11.88 21.18
CA MET A 300 -5.52 12.40 22.47
C MET A 300 -4.59 11.46 23.25
N SER A 301 -4.33 10.26 22.73
CA SER A 301 -3.58 9.23 23.45
C SER A 301 -2.05 9.44 23.39
N SER A 302 -1.39 8.97 24.43
CA SER A 302 0.06 8.91 24.58
C SER A 302 0.65 7.79 23.71
N GLY A 303 1.87 7.97 23.20
CA GLY A 303 2.61 6.91 22.50
C GLY A 303 2.15 6.52 21.08
N VAL A 304 1.15 7.18 20.50
CA VAL A 304 0.69 6.91 19.11
C VAL A 304 1.76 7.34 18.08
N PRO A 305 2.14 6.48 17.11
CA PRO A 305 3.06 6.84 16.03
C PRO A 305 2.61 8.05 15.19
N ALA A 306 3.55 8.89 14.76
CA ALA A 306 3.24 10.19 14.14
C ALA A 306 2.54 10.09 12.77
N ASP A 307 2.78 9.01 12.03
CA ASP A 307 2.09 8.63 10.81
C ASP A 307 0.64 8.21 11.08
N ILE A 308 0.41 7.35 12.08
CA ILE A 308 -0.95 6.99 12.52
C ILE A 308 -1.70 8.21 13.03
N LEU A 309 -1.08 9.05 13.86
CA LEU A 309 -1.69 10.30 14.34
C LEU A 309 -2.11 11.22 13.18
N THR A 310 -1.27 11.34 12.15
CA THR A 310 -1.58 12.11 10.94
C THR A 310 -2.83 11.57 10.23
N GLU A 311 -2.93 10.24 10.07
CA GLU A 311 -4.08 9.60 9.42
C GLU A 311 -5.34 9.56 10.31
N THR A 312 -5.20 9.48 11.63
CA THR A 312 -6.31 9.65 12.58
C THR A 312 -6.89 11.06 12.47
N ILE A 313 -6.06 12.11 12.40
CA ILE A 313 -6.51 13.50 12.20
C ILE A 313 -7.26 13.67 10.86
N ASN A 314 -6.74 13.08 9.78
CA ASN A 314 -7.43 13.07 8.47
C ASN A 314 -8.80 12.36 8.55
N THR A 315 -8.85 11.22 9.23
CA THR A 315 -10.08 10.42 9.41
C THR A 315 -11.12 11.17 10.24
N VAL A 316 -10.73 11.74 11.39
CA VAL A 316 -11.61 12.58 12.22
C VAL A 316 -12.15 13.77 11.40
N GLY A 317 -11.30 14.42 10.61
CA GLY A 317 -11.70 15.47 9.67
C GLY A 317 -12.84 15.04 8.75
N GLU A 318 -12.68 13.92 8.03
CA GLU A 318 -13.70 13.40 7.12
C GLU A 318 -14.98 12.94 7.85
N THR A 319 -14.88 12.39 9.06
CA THR A 319 -16.03 11.98 9.88
C THR A 319 -16.85 13.17 10.44
N VAL A 320 -16.25 14.36 10.61
CA VAL A 320 -16.99 15.57 11.01
C VAL A 320 -17.44 16.46 9.85
N ARG A 321 -16.80 16.36 8.68
CA ARG A 321 -16.96 17.31 7.57
C ARG A 321 -18.43 17.51 7.14
N GLY A 322 -19.01 18.66 7.47
CA GLY A 322 -20.35 19.07 7.05
C GLY A 322 -21.51 18.48 7.85
N GLU A 323 -21.25 17.76 8.95
CA GLU A 323 -22.28 17.22 9.84
C GLU A 323 -22.20 17.95 11.19
N VAL A 324 -23.11 18.90 11.42
CA VAL A 324 -23.05 19.88 12.52
C VAL A 324 -22.88 19.21 13.89
N THR A 325 -23.66 18.15 14.17
CA THR A 325 -23.57 17.37 15.41
C THR A 325 -22.16 16.83 15.69
N ASN A 326 -21.46 16.39 14.63
CA ASN A 326 -20.12 15.82 14.74
C ASN A 326 -19.05 16.91 14.90
N GLN A 327 -19.24 18.07 14.26
CA GLN A 327 -18.39 19.25 14.41
C GLN A 327 -18.50 19.85 15.82
N GLU A 328 -19.73 20.02 16.34
CA GLU A 328 -19.98 20.46 17.71
C GLU A 328 -19.34 19.51 18.73
N PHE A 329 -19.44 18.19 18.52
CA PHE A 329 -18.75 17.21 19.36
C PHE A 329 -17.23 17.45 19.35
N LEU A 330 -16.59 17.55 18.19
CA LEU A 330 -15.15 17.79 18.07
C LEU A 330 -14.71 19.12 18.73
N GLY A 331 -15.53 20.16 18.62
CA GLY A 331 -15.28 21.46 19.28
C GLY A 331 -15.27 21.37 20.82
N ASN A 332 -16.00 20.41 21.39
CA ASN A 332 -16.11 20.18 22.82
C ASN A 332 -15.08 19.16 23.38
N VAL A 333 -14.31 18.47 22.53
CA VAL A 333 -13.26 17.54 22.98
C VAL A 333 -12.14 18.33 23.67
N MET A 334 -11.73 17.88 24.85
CA MET A 334 -10.65 18.48 25.64
C MET A 334 -9.45 17.53 25.71
N ALA A 335 -8.26 18.03 25.43
CA ALA A 335 -7.01 17.28 25.55
C ALA A 335 -6.60 17.11 27.03
N PRO A 336 -6.09 15.93 27.44
CA PRO A 336 -5.68 15.61 28.82
C PRO A 336 -4.38 16.31 29.20
N SER A 337 -4.46 17.63 29.31
CA SER A 337 -3.38 18.55 29.65
C SER A 337 -3.74 19.32 30.91
N ASN A 338 -2.75 19.92 31.58
CA ASN A 338 -2.99 20.75 32.76
C ASN A 338 -2.47 22.19 32.50
N PRO A 339 -3.34 23.21 32.38
CA PRO A 339 -4.81 23.13 32.34
C PRO A 339 -5.32 22.42 31.06
N PRO A 340 -6.54 21.86 31.08
CA PRO A 340 -7.12 21.18 29.93
C PRO A 340 -7.38 22.18 28.78
N ARG A 341 -7.07 21.77 27.55
CA ARG A 341 -7.15 22.62 26.35
C ARG A 341 -8.12 22.03 25.33
N PRO A 342 -8.94 22.86 24.64
CA PRO A 342 -9.78 22.38 23.55
C PRO A 342 -8.94 21.71 22.45
N ALA A 343 -9.46 20.61 21.88
CA ALA A 343 -8.81 19.85 20.82
C ALA A 343 -8.38 20.75 19.65
N ILE A 344 -9.28 21.64 19.22
CA ILE A 344 -9.04 22.62 18.16
C ILE A 344 -7.83 23.53 18.45
N VAL A 345 -7.62 23.92 19.72
CA VAL A 345 -6.47 24.76 20.11
C VAL A 345 -5.17 23.95 20.05
N VAL A 346 -5.17 22.69 20.51
CA VAL A 346 -3.99 21.80 20.45
C VAL A 346 -3.60 21.46 19.01
N LEU A 347 -4.61 21.24 18.16
CA LEU A 347 -4.44 21.10 16.71
C LEU A 347 -3.80 22.37 16.13
N LEU A 348 -4.39 23.55 16.31
CA LEU A 348 -3.84 24.81 15.80
C LEU A 348 -2.42 25.12 16.31
N MET A 349 -2.11 24.81 17.58
CA MET A 349 -0.73 24.89 18.12
C MET A 349 0.24 24.02 17.32
N SER A 350 -0.17 22.82 16.91
CA SER A 350 0.62 21.93 16.07
C SER A 350 0.75 22.43 14.63
N MET A 351 -0.30 23.09 14.10
CA MET A 351 -0.30 23.69 12.76
C MET A 351 0.72 24.83 12.60
N VAL A 352 0.86 25.70 13.61
CA VAL A 352 1.73 26.89 13.53
C VAL A 352 3.16 26.63 14.05
N ASN A 353 3.42 25.45 14.61
CA ASN A 353 4.73 25.07 15.12
C ASN A 353 5.68 24.63 14.00
N GLU A 354 6.74 25.41 13.77
CA GLU A 354 7.76 25.17 12.75
C GLU A 354 8.51 23.83 12.90
N LYS A 355 8.52 23.24 14.10
CA LYS A 355 9.20 21.97 14.38
C LYS A 355 8.38 20.73 13.99
N GLN A 356 7.08 20.88 13.70
CA GLN A 356 6.22 19.73 13.40
C GLN A 356 6.38 19.25 11.94
N PRO A 357 6.25 17.94 11.68
CA PRO A 357 6.29 17.40 10.31
C PRO A 357 5.28 18.06 9.38
N PHE A 358 5.68 18.32 8.14
CA PHE A 358 4.81 18.96 7.14
C PHE A 358 3.50 18.20 6.91
N SER A 359 3.54 16.86 6.90
CA SER A 359 2.36 15.99 6.79
C SER A 359 1.36 16.23 7.92
N LEU A 360 1.83 16.27 9.16
CA LEU A 360 1.01 16.57 10.34
C LEU A 360 0.39 17.97 10.26
N ARG A 361 1.18 18.99 9.89
CA ARG A 361 0.68 20.37 9.72
C ARG A 361 -0.43 20.45 8.65
N CYS A 362 -0.31 19.69 7.57
CA CYS A 362 -1.36 19.57 6.54
C CYS A 362 -2.61 18.84 7.02
N ALA A 363 -2.48 17.69 7.71
CA ALA A 363 -3.62 16.95 8.25
C ALA A 363 -4.40 17.79 9.26
N VAL A 364 -3.69 18.53 10.12
CA VAL A 364 -4.28 19.47 11.06
C VAL A 364 -5.06 20.59 10.35
N LEU A 365 -4.50 21.22 9.32
CA LEU A 365 -5.24 22.21 8.52
C LEU A 365 -6.50 21.57 7.94
N TYR A 366 -6.39 20.38 7.35
CA TYR A 366 -7.52 19.69 6.73
C TYR A 366 -8.64 19.36 7.73
N CYS A 367 -8.30 18.86 8.92
CA CYS A 367 -9.26 18.64 10.00
C CYS A 367 -9.94 19.96 10.44
N PHE A 368 -9.19 21.06 10.53
CA PHE A 368 -9.75 22.39 10.86
C PHE A 368 -10.67 22.93 9.75
N GLN A 369 -10.31 22.74 8.48
CA GLN A 369 -11.18 23.05 7.34
C GLN A 369 -12.49 22.24 7.39
N CYS A 370 -12.42 20.96 7.74
CA CYS A 370 -13.59 20.09 7.88
C CYS A 370 -14.49 20.45 9.07
N TYR A 371 -13.90 20.91 10.18
CA TYR A 371 -14.62 21.43 11.35
C TYR A 371 -15.45 22.70 11.00
N LEU A 372 -14.92 23.60 10.17
CA LEU A 372 -15.60 24.83 9.76
C LEU A 372 -16.54 24.66 8.54
N TYR A 373 -16.43 23.55 7.81
CA TYR A 373 -17.14 23.35 6.54
C TYR A 373 -18.67 23.33 6.73
N HIS A 374 -19.35 24.28 6.10
CA HIS A 374 -20.80 24.54 6.24
C HIS A 374 -21.29 24.70 7.70
N ASN A 375 -20.46 25.25 8.59
CA ASN A 375 -20.81 25.47 10.00
C ASN A 375 -20.65 26.94 10.42
N GLU A 376 -21.71 27.74 10.22
CA GLU A 376 -21.72 29.16 10.55
C GLU A 376 -21.48 29.44 12.05
N MET A 377 -21.88 28.54 12.94
CA MET A 377 -21.67 28.69 14.39
C MET A 377 -20.20 28.54 14.76
N SER A 378 -19.52 27.50 14.23
CA SER A 378 -18.09 27.28 14.47
C SER A 378 -17.23 28.36 13.81
N GLN A 379 -17.62 28.84 12.63
CA GLN A 379 -17.03 30.04 12.01
C GLN A 379 -17.19 31.29 12.89
N GLY A 380 -18.39 31.52 13.44
CA GLY A 380 -18.64 32.64 14.34
C GLY A 380 -17.87 32.57 15.65
N ASN A 381 -17.80 31.39 16.27
CA ASN A 381 -16.99 31.15 17.46
C ASN A 381 -15.52 31.46 17.19
N LEU A 382 -14.98 31.08 16.02
CA LEU A 382 -13.61 31.42 15.64
C LEU A 382 -13.37 32.93 15.55
N VAL A 383 -14.20 33.65 14.77
CA VAL A 383 -14.03 35.10 14.57
C VAL A 383 -14.27 35.88 15.87
N GLN A 384 -15.17 35.41 16.74
CA GLN A 384 -15.36 35.98 18.08
C GLN A 384 -14.07 35.93 18.92
N THR A 385 -13.20 34.92 18.75
CA THR A 385 -11.90 34.87 19.46
C THR A 385 -10.85 35.88 18.97
N LEU A 386 -11.12 36.57 17.85
CA LEU A 386 -10.30 37.67 17.32
C LEU A 386 -10.82 39.05 17.77
N LEU A 387 -12.06 39.13 18.26
CA LEU A 387 -12.66 40.37 18.72
C LEU A 387 -12.35 40.64 20.20
N PRO A 388 -12.14 41.90 20.60
CA PRO A 388 -11.93 42.26 21.99
C PRO A 388 -13.18 41.93 22.81
N SER A 389 -13.05 40.95 23.70
CA SER A 389 -14.08 40.49 24.63
C SER A 389 -13.50 40.43 26.05
N SER A 390 -14.34 40.67 27.05
CA SER A 390 -13.92 40.93 28.43
C SER A 390 -13.64 39.67 29.27
N SER A 391 -13.13 38.61 28.64
CA SER A 391 -12.84 37.31 29.27
C SER A 391 -11.35 37.12 29.57
N ASP A 392 -11.07 36.19 30.50
CA ASP A 392 -9.76 36.08 31.15
C ASP A 392 -8.56 35.91 30.20
N MET A 393 -7.59 36.83 30.33
CA MET A 393 -6.35 36.93 29.53
C MET A 393 -5.35 35.77 29.71
N SER A 394 -5.73 34.67 30.39
CA SER A 394 -4.82 33.60 30.80
C SER A 394 -4.80 32.37 29.86
N SER A 395 -5.75 32.26 28.93
CA SER A 395 -5.85 31.12 28.00
C SER A 395 -5.54 31.52 26.55
N LEU A 396 -4.85 30.63 25.83
CA LEU A 396 -4.43 30.84 24.45
C LEU A 396 -5.59 30.51 23.49
N THR A 397 -6.06 31.49 22.73
CA THR A 397 -7.22 31.32 21.83
C THR A 397 -6.85 30.90 20.41
N SER A 398 -7.81 30.32 19.69
CA SER A 398 -7.67 30.00 18.25
C SER A 398 -7.30 31.24 17.42
N GLY A 399 -7.95 32.38 17.67
CA GLY A 399 -7.64 33.65 17.02
C GLY A 399 -6.21 34.13 17.28
N GLN A 400 -5.73 34.08 18.53
CA GLN A 400 -4.35 34.44 18.88
C GLN A 400 -3.32 33.55 18.15
N LEU A 401 -3.58 32.25 18.04
CA LEU A 401 -2.73 31.31 17.30
C LEU A 401 -2.68 31.63 15.81
N LEU A 402 -3.83 31.90 15.19
CA LEU A 402 -3.91 32.25 13.76
C LEU A 402 -3.23 33.61 13.47
N CYS A 403 -3.43 34.62 14.31
CA CYS A 403 -2.69 35.88 14.17
C CYS A 403 -1.18 35.69 14.37
N GLY A 404 -0.75 34.93 15.38
CA GLY A 404 0.66 34.61 15.60
C GLY A 404 1.30 33.88 14.41
N GLY A 405 0.60 32.92 13.82
CA GLY A 405 1.05 32.20 12.62
C GLY A 405 1.04 33.07 11.36
N LEU A 406 0.04 33.94 11.17
CA LEU A 406 -0.08 34.87 10.04
C LEU A 406 1.05 35.90 10.01
N PHE A 407 1.51 36.36 11.18
CA PHE A 407 2.60 37.33 11.32
C PHE A 407 3.97 36.71 11.63
N SER A 408 4.08 35.37 11.70
CA SER A 408 5.33 34.65 11.91
C SER A 408 6.38 34.89 10.81
N SER A 409 7.64 34.59 11.13
CA SER A 409 8.76 34.44 10.19
C SER A 409 8.61 33.24 9.25
N ASP A 410 7.94 32.16 9.67
CA ASP A 410 7.71 30.98 8.83
C ASP A 410 6.61 31.22 7.79
N VAL A 411 7.01 31.05 6.53
CA VAL A 411 6.15 31.17 5.35
C VAL A 411 5.03 30.10 5.34
N LEU A 412 5.30 28.91 5.88
CA LEU A 412 4.29 27.86 5.99
C LEU A 412 3.26 28.24 7.07
N SER A 413 3.69 28.66 8.26
CA SER A 413 2.78 29.21 9.29
C SER A 413 1.91 30.36 8.77
N ASN A 414 2.47 31.26 7.95
CA ASN A 414 1.68 32.33 7.33
C ASN A 414 0.60 31.75 6.40
N TRP A 415 0.96 30.83 5.51
CA TRP A 415 0.03 30.22 4.56
C TRP A 415 -1.06 29.39 5.25
N PHE A 416 -0.68 28.51 6.18
CA PHE A 416 -1.61 27.70 6.98
C PHE A 416 -2.61 28.60 7.73
N SER A 417 -2.15 29.70 8.34
CA SER A 417 -3.02 30.59 9.10
C SER A 417 -3.95 31.43 8.21
N ALA A 418 -3.47 31.88 7.05
CA ALA A 418 -4.30 32.59 6.07
C ALA A 418 -5.41 31.71 5.49
N VAL A 419 -5.11 30.45 5.15
CA VAL A 419 -6.11 29.48 4.67
C VAL A 419 -7.08 29.08 5.79
N ALA A 420 -6.60 28.86 7.01
CA ALA A 420 -7.46 28.59 8.15
C ALA A 420 -8.44 29.75 8.45
N LEU A 421 -7.98 31.00 8.37
CA LEU A 421 -8.85 32.18 8.48
C LEU A 421 -9.85 32.26 7.32
N MET A 422 -9.43 32.00 6.07
CA MET A 422 -10.31 31.98 4.91
C MET A 422 -11.50 31.02 5.11
N HIS A 423 -11.25 29.79 5.58
CA HIS A 423 -12.32 28.83 5.88
C HIS A 423 -13.26 29.25 7.03
N GLY A 424 -12.81 30.17 7.90
CA GLY A 424 -13.65 30.87 8.87
C GLY A 424 -14.66 31.86 8.26
N LEU A 425 -14.54 32.16 6.97
CA LEU A 425 -15.29 33.20 6.25
C LEU A 425 -16.01 32.70 4.99
N ILE A 426 -15.68 31.51 4.50
CA ILE A 426 -16.32 30.91 3.32
C ILE A 426 -17.85 30.85 3.56
N ASP A 427 -18.59 31.34 2.57
CA ASP A 427 -20.06 31.42 2.53
C ASP A 427 -20.73 32.17 3.70
N ASN A 428 -19.97 32.93 4.51
CA ASN A 428 -20.47 33.60 5.70
C ASN A 428 -20.27 35.13 5.67
N PRO A 429 -21.24 35.92 5.19
CA PRO A 429 -21.12 37.37 5.08
C PRO A 429 -21.01 38.06 6.44
N MET A 430 -21.75 37.58 7.45
CA MET A 430 -21.74 38.15 8.80
C MET A 430 -20.34 38.10 9.43
N GLN A 431 -19.62 36.98 9.27
CA GLN A 431 -18.27 36.86 9.84
C GLN A 431 -17.22 37.65 9.05
N LYS A 432 -17.41 37.87 7.75
CA LYS A 432 -16.58 38.81 6.98
C LYS A 432 -16.71 40.23 7.52
N GLU A 433 -17.94 40.70 7.82
CA GLU A 433 -18.14 42.01 8.46
C GLU A 433 -17.54 42.11 9.87
N GLN A 434 -17.65 41.05 10.68
CA GLN A 434 -17.04 41.05 12.02
C GLN A 434 -15.51 41.09 11.94
N LEU A 435 -14.89 40.37 11.00
CA LEU A 435 -13.43 40.35 10.84
C LEU A 435 -12.85 41.73 10.51
N LEU A 436 -13.59 42.59 9.77
CA LEU A 436 -13.17 43.97 9.48
C LEU A 436 -13.02 44.83 10.75
N ARG A 437 -13.64 44.44 11.87
CA ARG A 437 -13.57 45.12 13.17
C ARG A 437 -12.36 44.71 14.01
N VAL A 438 -11.59 43.70 13.58
CA VAL A 438 -10.42 43.22 14.30
C VAL A 438 -9.27 44.23 14.19
N LEU A 439 -8.86 44.75 15.35
CA LEU A 439 -7.75 45.69 15.50
C LEU A 439 -6.56 45.00 16.16
N LEU A 440 -5.38 45.20 15.56
CA LEU A 440 -4.11 44.70 16.06
C LEU A 440 -3.39 45.77 16.86
N ALA A 441 -2.83 45.37 18.01
CA ALA A 441 -1.93 46.21 18.78
C ALA A 441 -0.61 46.40 18.02
N THR A 442 -0.21 47.65 17.85
CA THR A 442 1.06 48.04 17.25
C THR A 442 2.08 48.44 18.33
N ASN A 443 3.28 48.87 17.92
CA ASN A 443 4.30 49.35 18.86
C ASN A 443 3.77 50.46 19.79
N ILE A 444 4.33 50.54 21.00
CA ILE A 444 3.93 51.51 22.03
C ILE A 444 3.97 52.93 21.45
N GLY A 445 2.80 53.55 21.29
CA GLY A 445 2.64 54.92 20.79
C GLY A 445 2.06 55.08 19.37
N SER A 446 1.89 53.99 18.59
CA SER A 446 1.14 54.06 17.32
C SER A 446 -0.33 53.67 17.48
N SER A 447 -1.19 54.19 16.59
CA SER A 447 -2.61 53.83 16.54
C SER A 447 -2.79 52.36 16.17
N PRO A 448 -3.80 51.65 16.73
CA PRO A 448 -4.09 50.28 16.35
C PRO A 448 -4.44 50.19 14.86
N VAL A 449 -4.03 49.09 14.23
CA VAL A 449 -4.15 48.87 12.78
C VAL A 449 -5.13 47.73 12.54
N SER A 450 -6.03 47.86 11.57
CA SER A 450 -6.96 46.76 11.25
C SER A 450 -6.21 45.55 10.69
N LEU A 451 -6.72 44.35 10.99
CA LEU A 451 -6.16 43.09 10.46
C LEU A 451 -6.01 43.14 8.93
N LEU A 452 -7.02 43.68 8.23
CA LEU A 452 -7.02 43.89 6.79
C LEU A 452 -5.85 44.78 6.32
N HIS A 453 -5.64 45.93 6.98
CA HIS A 453 -4.56 46.86 6.61
C HIS A 453 -3.19 46.23 6.82
N GLN A 454 -3.00 45.48 7.92
CA GLN A 454 -1.73 44.79 8.20
C GLN A 454 -1.43 43.69 7.17
N CYS A 455 -2.44 42.95 6.71
CA CYS A 455 -2.28 41.98 5.62
C CYS A 455 -1.88 42.67 4.30
N THR A 456 -2.48 43.81 3.97
CA THR A 456 -2.13 44.61 2.78
C THR A 456 -0.70 45.17 2.86
N LEU A 457 -0.27 45.64 4.04
CA LEU A 457 1.13 46.07 4.26
C LEU A 457 2.12 44.92 4.05
N LEU A 458 1.80 43.71 4.52
CA LEU A 458 2.64 42.53 4.28
C LEU A 458 2.78 42.22 2.78
N LEU A 459 1.70 42.31 2.00
CA LEU A 459 1.78 42.13 0.55
C LEU A 459 2.75 43.12 -0.09
N GLN A 460 2.63 44.42 0.23
CA GLN A 460 3.52 45.47 -0.29
C GLN A 460 5.01 45.20 0.05
N GLN A 461 5.28 44.69 1.25
CA GLN A 461 6.63 44.31 1.69
C GLN A 461 7.19 43.04 1.01
N THR A 462 6.34 42.17 0.43
CA THR A 462 6.79 40.91 -0.22
C THR A 462 7.29 41.05 -1.67
N THR A 463 7.43 42.28 -2.17
CA THR A 463 7.94 42.61 -3.51
C THR A 463 9.37 42.11 -3.83
N LYS A 464 10.06 41.48 -2.87
CA LYS A 464 11.27 40.69 -3.10
C LYS A 464 11.13 39.25 -2.56
N LEU A 465 11.03 38.29 -3.50
CA LEU A 465 11.46 36.87 -3.39
C LEU A 465 10.64 35.82 -2.60
N LYS A 466 9.35 35.98 -2.25
CA LYS A 466 8.57 34.89 -1.59
C LYS A 466 7.12 34.69 -2.10
N SER A 467 6.94 33.99 -3.22
CA SER A 467 5.63 33.76 -3.88
C SER A 467 4.58 33.05 -3.02
N LYS A 468 4.97 32.11 -2.15
CA LYS A 468 4.03 31.38 -1.27
C LYS A 468 3.36 32.26 -0.20
N ARG A 469 4.08 33.26 0.33
CA ARG A 469 3.56 34.19 1.34
C ARG A 469 2.49 35.10 0.72
N ALA A 470 2.79 35.63 -0.46
CA ALA A 470 1.86 36.48 -1.21
C ALA A 470 0.59 35.71 -1.58
N LYS A 471 0.69 34.48 -2.12
CA LYS A 471 -0.47 33.72 -2.61
C LYS A 471 -1.53 33.45 -1.53
N GLY A 472 -1.15 32.91 -0.37
CA GLY A 472 -2.12 32.61 0.69
C GLY A 472 -2.78 33.86 1.29
N ILE A 473 -2.02 34.95 1.42
CA ILE A 473 -2.56 36.24 1.88
C ILE A 473 -3.50 36.82 0.82
N PHE A 474 -3.14 36.76 -0.47
CA PHE A 474 -3.95 37.22 -1.59
C PHE A 474 -5.28 36.47 -1.69
N GLU A 475 -5.28 35.13 -1.64
CA GLU A 475 -6.52 34.31 -1.66
C GLU A 475 -7.42 34.64 -0.45
N SER A 476 -6.84 34.87 0.74
CA SER A 476 -7.61 35.28 1.93
C SER A 476 -8.19 36.69 1.82
N LEU A 477 -7.49 37.60 1.14
CA LEU A 477 -7.93 38.98 0.90
C LEU A 477 -9.00 39.04 -0.19
N ASP A 478 -8.86 38.31 -1.29
CA ASP A 478 -9.90 38.20 -2.34
C ASP A 478 -11.24 37.74 -1.74
N THR A 479 -11.19 36.74 -0.84
CA THR A 479 -12.37 36.22 -0.13
C THR A 479 -13.09 37.29 0.71
N VAL A 480 -12.35 38.27 1.24
CA VAL A 480 -12.87 39.42 2.01
C VAL A 480 -13.29 40.58 1.08
N LEU A 481 -12.53 40.82 0.01
CA LEU A 481 -12.77 41.88 -0.99
C LEU A 481 -14.03 41.62 -1.83
N LEU A 482 -14.37 40.35 -2.11
CA LEU A 482 -15.63 39.98 -2.77
C LEU A 482 -16.90 40.43 -2.03
N VAL A 483 -16.81 40.77 -0.74
CA VAL A 483 -17.92 41.40 0.02
C VAL A 483 -17.87 42.93 -0.02
N TYR A 484 -16.69 43.53 -0.24
CA TYR A 484 -16.59 44.97 -0.49
C TYR A 484 -17.31 45.39 -1.77
N ASP A 485 -17.19 44.61 -2.86
CA ASP A 485 -17.93 44.87 -4.10
C ASP A 485 -19.45 44.75 -3.91
N HIS A 486 -19.91 43.82 -3.07
CA HIS A 486 -21.34 43.64 -2.78
C HIS A 486 -21.94 44.70 -1.84
N LEU A 487 -21.13 45.31 -0.96
CA LEU A 487 -21.59 46.34 0.00
C LEU A 487 -21.56 47.78 -0.56
N ILE A 488 -20.90 48.03 -1.69
CA ILE A 488 -20.71 49.39 -2.25
C ILE A 488 -21.77 49.78 -3.30
N TYR A 489 -22.58 48.84 -3.80
CA TYR A 489 -23.52 49.11 -4.90
C TYR A 489 -24.93 49.58 -4.48
N GLN A 490 -25.03 50.81 -3.97
CA GLN A 490 -26.13 51.74 -4.29
C GLN A 490 -25.76 53.21 -3.95
N PRO A 491 -26.24 54.20 -4.70
CA PRO A 491 -25.56 54.58 -5.94
C PRO A 491 -24.86 55.94 -5.82
N VAL A 492 -23.64 56.07 -6.35
CA VAL A 492 -23.05 57.37 -6.69
C VAL A 492 -22.61 57.37 -8.15
N THR A 493 -23.24 58.26 -8.91
CA THR A 493 -23.05 58.47 -10.34
C THR A 493 -21.69 59.10 -10.68
N SER A 494 -20.92 58.47 -11.57
CA SER A 494 -20.13 59.21 -12.59
C SER A 494 -19.57 58.31 -13.71
N ALA A 495 -20.27 58.33 -14.85
CA ALA A 495 -19.74 58.24 -16.22
C ALA A 495 -18.51 57.34 -16.49
N ALA A 496 -18.78 56.10 -16.91
CA ALA A 496 -17.98 55.40 -17.91
C ALA A 496 -18.88 55.03 -19.09
N LYS A 497 -18.40 55.20 -20.33
CA LYS A 497 -19.19 54.98 -21.54
C LYS A 497 -19.44 53.49 -21.78
N GLU A 498 -20.67 53.17 -22.14
CA GLU A 498 -21.07 51.87 -22.66
C GLU A 498 -20.32 51.54 -23.96
N TYR A 499 -19.96 50.27 -24.12
CA TYR A 499 -20.26 49.52 -25.35
C TYR A 499 -20.39 48.05 -24.97
N ASP A 500 -21.63 47.60 -24.83
CA ASP A 500 -21.97 46.21 -24.56
C ASP A 500 -22.07 45.43 -25.87
N ILE A 501 -21.77 44.13 -25.81
CA ILE A 501 -22.02 43.16 -26.88
C ILE A 501 -22.80 42.00 -26.27
N SER A 502 -24.11 41.99 -26.51
CA SER A 502 -24.92 40.79 -26.34
C SER A 502 -25.82 40.59 -27.55
N ALA A 503 -25.79 39.38 -28.09
CA ALA A 503 -26.74 38.93 -29.09
C ALA A 503 -27.95 38.28 -28.41
N GLN A 504 -29.12 38.33 -29.04
CA GLN A 504 -29.97 37.15 -29.15
C GLN A 504 -31.03 37.26 -30.26
N MET A 505 -31.63 36.11 -30.54
CA MET A 505 -32.64 35.82 -31.57
C MET A 505 -34.01 36.43 -31.17
N ASP A 506 -35.11 36.42 -31.95
CA ASP A 506 -35.59 35.38 -32.87
C ASP A 506 -36.78 35.85 -33.77
N ILE A 507 -37.10 35.06 -34.80
CA ILE A 507 -38.42 34.87 -35.49
C ILE A 507 -39.23 36.10 -35.99
N SER A 508 -39.48 36.17 -37.32
CA SER A 508 -40.84 36.04 -37.93
C SER A 508 -40.87 36.28 -39.45
N GLU A 509 -41.85 35.69 -40.12
CA GLU A 509 -42.02 35.66 -41.59
C GLU A 509 -42.82 36.86 -42.16
N HIS A 510 -42.81 36.92 -43.50
CA HIS A 510 -43.84 37.46 -44.42
C HIS A 510 -43.57 38.72 -45.26
N GLU A 511 -44.17 38.65 -46.44
CA GLU A 511 -44.02 39.52 -47.61
C GLU A 511 -44.89 40.79 -47.48
N ASN A 512 -44.49 41.90 -48.13
CA ASN A 512 -45.18 42.30 -49.36
C ASN A 512 -44.57 43.48 -50.15
N GLN A 513 -45.06 43.56 -51.38
CA GLN A 513 -44.71 44.43 -52.50
C GLN A 513 -44.99 45.93 -52.26
N THR A 514 -44.26 46.83 -52.95
CA THR A 514 -44.84 47.70 -54.03
C THR A 514 -43.80 48.67 -54.65
N THR A 515 -44.09 49.16 -55.86
CA THR A 515 -43.19 49.88 -56.79
C THR A 515 -43.81 51.24 -57.23
N PRO A 516 -43.10 52.12 -58.01
CA PRO A 516 -41.98 53.01 -57.66
C PRO A 516 -42.46 54.49 -57.43
N PRO A 517 -42.59 55.47 -58.38
CA PRO A 517 -42.00 55.77 -59.70
C PRO A 517 -41.40 57.21 -59.92
N ASN A 518 -40.56 57.37 -60.97
CA ASN A 518 -40.46 58.56 -61.88
C ASN A 518 -39.87 59.91 -61.38
N PHE A 519 -39.30 60.83 -62.21
CA PHE A 519 -39.15 60.94 -63.69
C PHE A 519 -37.99 61.93 -64.08
N VAL A 520 -37.93 62.32 -65.39
CA VAL A 520 -37.25 63.52 -65.99
C VAL A 520 -35.76 63.33 -66.41
N THR A 521 -35.40 62.83 -67.62
CA THR A 521 -35.35 63.45 -68.98
C THR A 521 -34.23 64.51 -69.18
N GLN A 522 -33.56 64.71 -70.34
CA GLN A 522 -33.61 64.15 -71.71
C GLN A 522 -32.39 64.65 -72.56
N ARG A 523 -32.05 63.94 -73.67
CA ARG A 523 -31.46 64.47 -74.95
C ARG A 523 -30.04 65.11 -74.92
N SER A 524 -29.21 65.11 -75.99
CA SER A 524 -29.27 64.43 -77.31
C SER A 524 -27.98 64.56 -78.14
N ASN A 525 -27.77 63.62 -79.09
CA ASN A 525 -27.20 63.77 -80.44
C ASN A 525 -25.68 63.91 -80.72
N LYS A 526 -25.21 62.91 -81.48
CA LYS A 526 -24.41 62.95 -82.74
C LYS A 526 -22.89 63.23 -82.73
N ARG A 527 -22.18 62.25 -83.34
CA ARG A 527 -21.05 62.35 -84.31
C ARG A 527 -19.70 62.87 -83.73
N ASP A 528 -18.54 62.28 -84.03
CA ASP A 528 -18.06 61.70 -85.31
C ASP A 528 -17.10 60.50 -85.14
N GLU A 529 -16.92 59.74 -86.23
CA GLU A 529 -16.18 58.47 -86.28
C GLU A 529 -14.64 58.64 -86.23
N ARG A 530 -14.05 58.66 -85.02
CA ARG A 530 -12.58 58.53 -84.85
C ARG A 530 -12.09 57.57 -83.75
N ASP A 531 -12.99 56.86 -83.05
CA ASP A 531 -12.62 55.97 -81.91
C ASP A 531 -12.38 54.48 -82.25
N TYR A 532 -12.72 54.02 -83.46
CA TYR A 532 -12.71 52.59 -83.86
C TYR A 532 -11.35 51.85 -83.84
N ARG A 533 -10.26 52.49 -83.39
CA ARG A 533 -8.96 51.83 -83.11
C ARG A 533 -8.50 51.92 -81.65
N ASN A 534 -9.15 52.73 -80.82
CA ASN A 534 -8.87 52.81 -79.38
C ASN A 534 -9.81 51.91 -78.56
N ASP A 535 -11.05 51.71 -79.01
CA ASP A 535 -12.03 50.91 -78.27
C ASP A 535 -11.68 49.42 -78.22
N ASP A 536 -11.24 48.78 -79.31
CA ASP A 536 -10.81 47.37 -79.27
C ASP A 536 -9.64 47.15 -78.30
N LEU A 537 -8.67 48.08 -78.26
CA LEU A 537 -7.52 47.97 -77.36
C LEU A 537 -7.91 48.26 -75.89
N ARG A 538 -8.90 49.13 -75.66
CA ARG A 538 -9.46 49.39 -74.33
C ARG A 538 -10.30 48.22 -73.86
N ALA A 539 -11.19 47.68 -74.69
CA ALA A 539 -12.02 46.52 -74.39
C ALA A 539 -11.17 45.29 -74.08
N PHE A 540 -10.13 45.01 -74.86
CA PHE A 540 -9.17 43.93 -74.56
C PHE A 540 -8.43 44.17 -73.24
N LYS A 541 -7.98 45.41 -72.98
CA LYS A 541 -7.33 45.77 -71.72
C LYS A 541 -8.28 45.61 -70.53
N GLU A 542 -9.53 46.04 -70.64
CA GLU A 542 -10.55 45.91 -69.59
C GLU A 542 -10.93 44.45 -69.35
N GLU A 543 -11.10 43.64 -70.41
CA GLU A 543 -11.35 42.21 -70.25
C GLU A 543 -10.17 41.51 -69.56
N MET A 544 -8.92 41.85 -69.93
CA MET A 544 -7.73 41.30 -69.30
C MET A 544 -7.59 41.76 -67.83
N PHE A 545 -7.85 43.03 -67.52
CA PHE A 545 -7.87 43.53 -66.13
C PHE A 545 -8.99 42.89 -65.32
N ASN A 546 -10.17 42.65 -65.90
CA ASN A 546 -11.28 41.96 -65.24
C ASN A 546 -10.93 40.49 -64.96
N ARG A 547 -10.34 39.77 -65.93
CA ARG A 547 -9.88 38.37 -65.74
C ARG A 547 -8.76 38.26 -64.70
N ILE A 548 -7.82 39.20 -64.68
CA ILE A 548 -6.75 39.25 -63.67
C ILE A 548 -7.34 39.56 -62.29
N SER A 549 -8.27 40.52 -62.20
CA SER A 549 -8.93 40.88 -60.94
C SER A 549 -9.80 39.73 -60.40
N SER A 550 -10.52 39.01 -61.28
CA SER A 550 -11.33 37.85 -60.89
C SER A 550 -10.51 36.64 -60.41
N LEU A 551 -9.20 36.61 -60.69
CA LEU A 551 -8.28 35.60 -60.17
C LEU A 551 -7.56 36.06 -58.89
N ILE A 552 -7.14 37.33 -58.82
CA ILE A 552 -6.40 37.88 -57.67
C ILE A 552 -7.30 38.07 -56.44
N VAL A 553 -8.53 38.57 -56.60
CA VAL A 553 -9.41 38.87 -55.46
C VAL A 553 -9.77 37.60 -54.65
N PRO A 554 -10.17 36.47 -55.27
CA PRO A 554 -10.40 35.22 -54.52
C PRO A 554 -9.13 34.67 -53.85
N GLN A 555 -7.97 34.77 -54.51
CA GLN A 555 -6.71 34.32 -53.91
C GLN A 555 -6.29 35.17 -52.70
N GLN A 556 -6.55 36.49 -52.72
CA GLN A 556 -6.34 37.35 -51.56
C GLN A 556 -7.31 37.04 -50.41
N GLU A 557 -8.57 36.70 -50.71
CA GLU A 557 -9.55 36.23 -49.74
C GLU A 557 -9.12 34.92 -49.06
N GLU A 558 -8.59 33.94 -49.80
CA GLU A 558 -8.08 32.69 -49.21
C GLU A 558 -6.78 32.90 -48.42
N LEU A 559 -5.84 33.70 -48.92
CA LEU A 559 -4.62 34.05 -48.18
C LEU A 559 -4.93 34.72 -46.83
N LYS A 560 -5.97 35.57 -46.76
CA LYS A 560 -6.45 36.14 -45.50
C LYS A 560 -7.01 35.10 -44.52
N LYS A 561 -7.55 33.98 -45.01
CA LYS A 561 -8.09 32.87 -44.18
C LYS A 561 -6.98 31.92 -43.68
N ILE A 562 -5.90 31.78 -44.45
CA ILE A 562 -4.73 30.95 -44.12
C ILE A 562 -3.82 31.64 -43.08
N TYR A 563 -3.69 32.98 -43.12
CA TYR A 563 -2.78 33.70 -42.23
C TYR A 563 -3.06 33.52 -40.71
N PRO A 564 -4.33 33.55 -40.23
CA PRO A 564 -4.66 33.27 -38.84
C PRO A 564 -4.32 31.83 -38.41
N THR A 565 -4.60 30.83 -39.24
CA THR A 565 -4.27 29.42 -38.95
C THR A 565 -2.75 29.21 -38.88
N LEU A 566 -1.99 29.92 -39.71
CA LEU A 566 -0.52 29.88 -39.70
C LEU A 566 0.07 30.55 -38.43
N MET A 567 -0.56 31.62 -37.93
CA MET A 567 -0.25 32.22 -36.62
C MET A 567 -0.56 31.26 -35.46
N GLU A 568 -1.71 30.58 -35.50
CA GLU A 568 -2.12 29.61 -34.47
C GLU A 568 -1.16 28.41 -34.42
N ILE A 569 -0.83 27.82 -35.58
CA ILE A 569 0.17 26.73 -35.69
C ILE A 569 1.54 27.17 -35.17
N LYS A 570 1.94 28.43 -35.40
CA LYS A 570 3.20 28.95 -34.85
C LYS A 570 3.16 29.05 -33.32
N SER A 571 2.01 29.42 -32.74
CA SER A 571 1.79 29.49 -31.29
C SER A 571 1.78 28.12 -30.64
N THR A 572 1.13 27.13 -31.25
CA THR A 572 1.10 25.75 -30.75
C THR A 572 2.47 25.10 -30.84
N ASN A 573 3.22 25.28 -31.93
CA ASN A 573 4.60 24.77 -32.04
C ASN A 573 5.52 25.35 -30.96
N ALA A 574 5.47 26.66 -30.69
CA ALA A 574 6.24 27.27 -29.60
C ALA A 574 5.83 26.71 -28.22
N SER A 575 4.54 26.38 -28.03
CA SER A 575 4.05 25.75 -26.80
C SER A 575 4.55 24.30 -26.65
N ILE A 576 4.61 23.55 -27.76
CA ILE A 576 5.16 22.19 -27.82
C ILE A 576 6.66 22.18 -27.52
N GLU A 577 7.44 23.10 -28.09
CA GLU A 577 8.88 23.22 -27.82
C GLU A 577 9.16 23.47 -26.32
N ASN A 578 8.39 24.38 -25.69
CA ASN A 578 8.47 24.63 -24.25
C ASN A 578 8.09 23.40 -23.41
N ALA A 579 7.04 22.65 -23.80
CA ALA A 579 6.64 21.42 -23.13
C ALA A 579 7.68 20.30 -23.28
N MET A 580 8.30 20.16 -24.45
CA MET A 580 9.39 19.21 -24.69
C MET A 580 10.63 19.54 -23.87
N ALA A 581 11.01 20.81 -23.76
CA ALA A 581 12.12 21.25 -22.91
C ALA A 581 11.87 20.92 -21.42
N ALA A 582 10.65 21.19 -20.93
CA ALA A 582 10.25 20.85 -19.56
C ALA A 582 10.25 19.34 -19.28
N LEU A 583 9.71 18.53 -20.21
CA LEU A 583 9.74 17.06 -20.12
C LEU A 583 11.17 16.50 -20.15
N SER A 584 12.05 17.07 -20.98
CA SER A 584 13.46 16.66 -21.03
C SER A 584 14.17 16.91 -19.68
N ALA A 585 13.98 18.10 -19.10
CA ALA A 585 14.52 18.43 -17.78
C ALA A 585 13.99 17.51 -16.67
N GLN A 586 12.67 17.21 -16.67
CA GLN A 586 12.08 16.25 -15.74
C GLN A 586 12.67 14.84 -15.91
N ASN A 587 12.90 14.39 -17.14
CA ASN A 587 13.51 13.09 -17.42
C ASN A 587 14.97 12.99 -16.93
N GLU A 588 15.76 14.07 -17.00
CA GLU A 588 17.10 14.09 -16.41
C GLU A 588 17.06 14.00 -14.89
N ASP A 589 16.16 14.72 -14.22
CA ASP A 589 16.05 14.68 -12.77
C ASP A 589 15.48 13.34 -12.26
N LEU A 590 14.57 12.71 -13.02
CA LEU A 590 14.14 11.33 -12.76
C LEU A 590 15.30 10.34 -12.88
N LYS A 591 16.15 10.44 -13.92
CA LYS A 591 17.35 9.60 -14.05
C LYS A 591 18.32 9.79 -12.88
N LYS A 592 18.59 11.04 -12.47
CA LYS A 592 19.42 11.32 -11.27
C LYS A 592 18.82 10.67 -10.02
N LYS A 593 17.49 10.72 -9.85
CA LYS A 593 16.80 10.14 -8.70
C LYS A 593 16.82 8.61 -8.71
N ILE A 594 16.69 7.97 -9.87
CA ILE A 594 16.83 6.51 -10.05
C ILE A 594 18.24 6.07 -9.61
N ASN A 595 19.30 6.67 -10.18
CA ASN A 595 20.68 6.32 -9.82
C ASN A 595 20.98 6.53 -8.32
N GLN A 596 20.39 7.57 -7.69
CA GLN A 596 20.51 7.80 -6.25
C GLN A 596 19.79 6.75 -5.40
N LEU A 597 18.64 6.23 -5.88
CA LEU A 597 17.90 5.15 -5.22
C LEU A 597 18.65 3.82 -5.37
N GLU A 598 19.16 3.49 -6.55
CA GLU A 598 20.00 2.30 -6.78
C GLU A 598 21.24 2.32 -5.86
N THR A 599 21.95 3.44 -5.82
CA THR A 599 23.11 3.65 -4.91
C THR A 599 22.72 3.59 -3.43
N ARG A 600 21.45 3.81 -3.08
CA ARG A 600 20.95 3.62 -1.71
C ARG A 600 20.65 2.14 -1.45
N VAL A 601 19.91 1.48 -2.33
CA VAL A 601 19.59 0.04 -2.22
C VAL A 601 20.85 -0.82 -2.09
N MET A 602 21.91 -0.53 -2.85
CA MET A 602 23.19 -1.25 -2.71
C MET A 602 23.80 -1.10 -1.31
N ARG A 603 23.83 0.13 -0.76
CA ARG A 603 24.36 0.39 0.59
C ARG A 603 23.47 -0.15 1.70
N ASP A 604 22.16 -0.13 1.52
CA ASP A 604 21.21 -0.67 2.47
C ASP A 604 21.33 -2.20 2.52
N ASN A 605 21.53 -2.87 1.37
CA ASN A 605 21.81 -4.31 1.30
C ASN A 605 23.15 -4.68 1.99
N GLU A 606 24.23 -3.93 1.74
CA GLU A 606 25.50 -4.10 2.46
C GLU A 606 25.31 -3.96 3.99
N TYR A 607 24.53 -2.96 4.42
CA TYR A 607 24.25 -2.73 5.82
C TYR A 607 23.39 -3.84 6.46
N ILE A 608 22.40 -4.37 5.73
CA ILE A 608 21.59 -5.52 6.15
C ILE A 608 22.48 -6.75 6.39
N ILE A 609 23.41 -7.06 5.47
CA ILE A 609 24.36 -8.18 5.63
C ILE A 609 25.19 -8.00 6.92
N ILE A 610 25.70 -6.79 7.17
CA ILE A 610 26.47 -6.47 8.38
C ILE A 610 25.60 -6.61 9.66
N LEU A 611 24.33 -6.22 9.61
CA LEU A 611 23.40 -6.40 10.73
C LEU A 611 23.07 -7.87 10.98
N GLU A 612 22.83 -8.67 9.94
CA GLU A 612 22.61 -10.11 10.07
C GLU A 612 23.82 -10.83 10.69
N GLU A 613 25.04 -10.50 10.27
CA GLU A 613 26.26 -11.08 10.86
C GLU A 613 26.39 -10.71 12.34
N LYS A 614 26.10 -9.45 12.71
CA LYS A 614 26.08 -9.01 14.13
C LYS A 614 25.02 -9.74 14.95
N ILE A 615 23.81 -9.92 14.41
CA ILE A 615 22.73 -10.65 15.08
C ILE A 615 23.13 -12.11 15.28
N GLU A 616 23.73 -12.76 14.27
CA GLU A 616 24.22 -14.14 14.37
C GLU A 616 25.35 -14.27 15.41
N ASP A 617 26.29 -13.30 15.49
CA ASP A 617 27.33 -13.30 16.53
C ASP A 617 26.75 -13.12 17.94
N LEU A 618 25.80 -12.21 18.14
CA LEU A 618 25.09 -12.05 19.42
C LEU A 618 24.33 -13.34 19.80
N GLN A 619 23.64 -13.96 18.82
CA GLN A 619 22.89 -15.19 18.99
C GLN A 619 23.76 -16.44 19.24
N ARG A 620 25.01 -16.44 18.79
CA ARG A 620 26.03 -17.43 19.20
C ARG A 620 26.57 -17.12 20.59
N GLY A 621 26.73 -15.84 20.93
CA GLY A 621 27.18 -15.37 22.23
C GLY A 621 26.25 -15.77 23.38
N THR A 622 24.93 -15.68 23.19
CA THR A 622 23.94 -16.09 24.20
C THR A 622 23.84 -17.61 24.38
N ARG A 623 24.10 -18.40 23.34
CA ARG A 623 24.03 -19.88 23.37
C ARG A 623 25.38 -20.56 23.65
N LYS A 624 26.44 -19.79 23.95
CA LYS A 624 27.83 -20.28 23.99
C LYS A 624 28.04 -21.40 25.01
N SER A 625 27.35 -21.38 26.15
CA SER A 625 27.43 -22.38 27.22
C SER A 625 26.36 -23.48 27.12
N ASN A 626 25.54 -23.45 26.06
CA ASN A 626 24.33 -24.26 25.97
C ASN A 626 24.58 -25.54 25.16
N PHE A 627 23.94 -26.62 25.58
CA PHE A 627 23.92 -27.88 24.83
C PHE A 627 22.53 -28.52 24.84
N GLU A 628 22.32 -29.41 23.88
CA GLU A 628 21.07 -30.10 23.64
C GLU A 628 21.24 -31.60 23.88
N ILE A 629 20.33 -32.19 24.65
CA ILE A 629 20.16 -33.64 24.78
C ILE A 629 18.92 -34.02 23.98
N LYS A 630 19.11 -34.72 22.87
CA LYS A 630 18.08 -35.07 21.89
C LYS A 630 17.55 -36.49 22.11
N ASN A 631 16.29 -36.69 21.70
CA ASN A 631 15.54 -37.94 21.78
C ASN A 631 15.26 -38.43 23.22
N VAL A 632 15.15 -37.53 24.20
CA VAL A 632 14.91 -37.89 25.60
C VAL A 632 13.43 -38.23 25.80
N PRO A 633 13.06 -39.41 26.35
CA PRO A 633 11.69 -39.74 26.71
C PRO A 633 11.09 -38.70 27.68
N LYS A 634 9.77 -38.47 27.58
CA LYS A 634 9.03 -37.64 28.54
C LYS A 634 8.53 -38.47 29.72
N VAL A 635 8.59 -37.92 30.92
CA VAL A 635 7.94 -38.46 32.13
C VAL A 635 6.65 -37.67 32.40
N GLN A 636 5.63 -38.30 32.99
CA GLN A 636 4.45 -37.58 33.47
C GLN A 636 4.82 -36.69 34.67
N HIS A 637 4.34 -35.45 34.70
CA HIS A 637 4.63 -34.46 35.76
C HIS A 637 6.13 -34.19 35.99
N GLU A 638 6.91 -34.12 34.92
CA GLU A 638 8.35 -33.82 34.95
C GLU A 638 8.65 -32.38 35.43
N SER A 639 9.46 -32.26 36.49
CA SER A 639 9.94 -30.97 37.03
C SER A 639 11.35 -30.61 36.54
N LYS A 640 11.80 -29.36 36.76
CA LYS A 640 13.19 -28.98 36.48
C LYS A 640 14.21 -29.84 37.25
N ASP A 641 13.92 -30.23 38.48
CA ASP A 641 14.80 -31.11 39.27
C ASP A 641 14.97 -32.50 38.63
N ASN A 642 13.92 -33.02 37.98
CA ASN A 642 14.04 -34.27 37.24
C ASN A 642 14.98 -34.10 36.04
N LEU A 643 14.87 -32.99 35.30
CA LEU A 643 15.78 -32.68 34.18
C LEU A 643 17.23 -32.54 34.66
N VAL A 644 17.47 -31.82 35.78
CA VAL A 644 18.79 -31.70 36.41
C VAL A 644 19.35 -33.08 36.75
N GLN A 645 18.56 -33.93 37.42
CA GLN A 645 19.01 -35.27 37.80
C GLN A 645 19.35 -36.15 36.59
N MET A 646 18.63 -36.03 35.48
CA MET A 646 18.99 -36.71 34.21
C MET A 646 20.36 -36.26 33.70
N VAL A 647 20.65 -34.96 33.71
CA VAL A 647 21.95 -34.40 33.29
C VAL A 647 23.07 -34.88 34.22
N VAL A 648 22.90 -34.79 35.53
CA VAL A 648 23.89 -35.23 36.52
C VAL A 648 24.19 -36.73 36.34
N THR A 649 23.17 -37.57 36.17
CA THR A 649 23.32 -39.02 35.95
C THR A 649 24.10 -39.32 34.66
N LEU A 650 23.81 -38.59 33.56
CA LEU A 650 24.57 -38.72 32.31
C LEU A 650 26.02 -38.24 32.46
N SER A 651 26.26 -37.17 33.22
CA SER A 651 27.59 -36.63 33.52
C SER A 651 28.51 -37.66 34.20
N GLN A 652 27.96 -38.41 35.15
CA GLN A 652 28.63 -39.50 35.84
C GLN A 652 28.91 -40.66 34.88
N ALA A 653 27.93 -41.06 34.07
CA ALA A 653 28.06 -42.16 33.12
C ALA A 653 29.16 -41.95 32.06
N VAL A 654 29.47 -40.70 31.69
CA VAL A 654 30.52 -40.37 30.70
C VAL A 654 31.85 -39.91 31.34
N ASN A 655 32.00 -40.02 32.67
CA ASN A 655 33.18 -39.55 33.42
C ASN A 655 33.52 -38.07 33.16
N SER A 656 32.50 -37.22 33.23
CA SER A 656 32.57 -35.76 33.08
C SER A 656 31.56 -35.11 34.01
N ILE A 657 31.89 -35.03 35.30
CA ILE A 657 30.97 -34.61 36.37
C ILE A 657 30.45 -33.19 36.11
N ILE A 658 29.12 -33.04 36.16
CA ILE A 658 28.40 -31.77 36.19
C ILE A 658 27.55 -31.79 37.46
N ASP A 659 27.75 -30.83 38.36
CA ASP A 659 26.91 -30.68 39.55
C ASP A 659 25.66 -29.84 39.21
N ALA A 660 24.61 -29.96 40.03
CA ALA A 660 23.39 -29.15 39.87
C ALA A 660 23.67 -27.63 39.87
N LYS A 661 24.70 -27.19 40.62
CA LYS A 661 25.16 -25.79 40.69
C LYS A 661 25.78 -25.27 39.38
N ASP A 662 26.16 -26.17 38.47
CA ASP A 662 26.81 -25.82 37.21
C ASP A 662 25.80 -25.51 36.10
N ILE A 663 24.52 -25.87 36.32
CA ILE A 663 23.39 -25.62 35.42
C ILE A 663 22.75 -24.29 35.81
N THR A 664 22.73 -23.33 34.88
CA THR A 664 22.10 -22.00 35.10
C THR A 664 20.62 -22.01 34.74
N ASP A 665 20.26 -22.68 33.64
CA ASP A 665 18.87 -23.01 33.30
C ASP A 665 18.76 -24.34 32.56
N ILE A 666 17.57 -24.95 32.64
CA ILE A 666 17.25 -26.20 31.97
C ILE A 666 15.76 -26.26 31.64
N TYR A 667 15.46 -26.60 30.38
CA TYR A 667 14.09 -26.68 29.90
C TYR A 667 13.95 -27.68 28.75
N ARG A 668 12.73 -28.19 28.55
CA ARG A 668 12.39 -29.10 27.45
C ARG A 668 11.77 -28.31 26.30
N VAL A 669 12.23 -28.55 25.07
CA VAL A 669 11.76 -27.84 23.88
C VAL A 669 10.32 -28.27 23.55
N GLN A 670 9.41 -27.30 23.42
CA GLN A 670 8.04 -27.54 23.00
C GLN A 670 7.98 -27.86 21.50
N ASN A 671 7.46 -29.04 21.14
CA ASN A 671 7.21 -29.42 19.76
C ASN A 671 5.75 -29.13 19.39
N LYS A 672 5.50 -28.50 18.24
CA LYS A 672 4.14 -28.22 17.70
C LYS A 672 3.26 -29.48 17.49
N ARG A 673 3.82 -30.69 17.59
CA ARG A 673 3.08 -31.97 17.56
C ARG A 673 2.91 -32.50 18.99
N SER A 674 1.70 -32.33 19.53
CA SER A 674 1.30 -32.71 20.90
C SER A 674 1.71 -34.15 21.28
N ASN A 675 1.54 -35.11 20.37
CA ASN A 675 1.66 -36.54 20.65
C ASN A 675 3.11 -37.12 20.57
N THR A 676 4.14 -36.32 20.86
CA THR A 676 5.55 -36.73 20.77
C THR A 676 6.07 -37.36 22.07
N LYS A 677 6.33 -38.69 22.05
CA LYS A 677 6.87 -39.47 23.19
C LYS A 677 8.25 -38.98 23.67
N ASN A 678 9.12 -38.60 22.75
CA ASN A 678 10.48 -38.12 23.01
C ASN A 678 10.64 -36.66 22.56
N SER A 679 11.53 -35.91 23.19
CA SER A 679 11.83 -34.51 22.84
C SER A 679 13.23 -34.08 23.31
N THR A 680 13.64 -32.86 22.95
CA THR A 680 14.95 -32.31 23.28
C THR A 680 14.93 -31.55 24.60
N ILE A 681 15.96 -31.73 25.43
CA ILE A 681 16.25 -30.88 26.59
C ILE A 681 17.38 -29.92 26.19
N VAL A 682 17.22 -28.64 26.49
CA VAL A 682 18.28 -27.63 26.43
C VAL A 682 18.81 -27.44 27.85
N VAL A 683 20.14 -27.43 27.98
CA VAL A 683 20.85 -27.20 29.24
C VAL A 683 21.80 -26.02 29.04
N GLU A 684 21.67 -25.00 29.87
CA GLU A 684 22.63 -23.90 29.97
C GLU A 684 23.56 -24.15 31.15
N LEU A 685 24.87 -23.97 30.95
CA LEU A 685 25.87 -24.09 32.01
C LEU A 685 26.46 -22.72 32.37
N ASN A 686 26.97 -22.62 33.60
CA ASN A 686 27.75 -21.48 34.06
C ASN A 686 29.09 -21.29 33.29
N SER A 687 29.54 -22.32 32.56
CA SER A 687 30.88 -22.36 31.95
C SER A 687 30.90 -23.02 30.56
N THR A 688 31.38 -22.25 29.59
CA THR A 688 31.70 -22.71 28.23
C THR A 688 32.71 -23.84 28.19
N LEU A 689 33.63 -23.89 29.17
CA LEU A 689 34.68 -24.90 29.26
C LEU A 689 34.08 -26.25 29.69
N VAL A 690 33.24 -26.25 30.73
CA VAL A 690 32.52 -27.45 31.20
C VAL A 690 31.65 -28.03 30.08
N LYS A 691 30.89 -27.18 29.36
CA LYS A 691 30.14 -27.58 28.16
C LYS A 691 31.04 -28.27 27.12
N THR A 692 32.20 -27.69 26.84
CA THR A 692 33.10 -28.18 25.79
C THR A 692 33.76 -29.51 26.18
N GLU A 693 34.15 -29.68 27.44
CA GLU A 693 34.65 -30.95 27.97
C GLU A 693 33.57 -32.03 27.95
N PHE A 694 32.35 -31.73 28.43
CA PHE A 694 31.23 -32.67 28.44
C PHE A 694 30.85 -33.15 27.03
N ILE A 695 30.75 -32.26 26.05
CA ILE A 695 30.50 -32.62 24.64
C ILE A 695 31.65 -33.46 24.07
N LYS A 696 32.90 -33.24 24.49
CA LYS A 696 34.04 -34.09 24.11
C LYS A 696 33.92 -35.49 24.73
N LYS A 697 33.68 -35.58 26.03
CA LYS A 697 33.57 -36.84 26.80
C LYS A 697 32.42 -37.72 26.33
N THR A 698 31.27 -37.12 25.98
CA THR A 698 30.13 -37.84 25.38
C THR A 698 30.44 -38.37 23.97
N LYS A 699 31.25 -37.67 23.16
CA LYS A 699 31.76 -38.17 21.87
C LYS A 699 32.77 -39.30 22.06
N ASP A 700 33.69 -39.16 23.01
CA ASP A 700 34.73 -40.16 23.31
C ASP A 700 34.12 -41.46 23.89
N PHE A 701 33.12 -41.35 24.78
CA PHE A 701 32.32 -42.49 25.24
C PHE A 701 31.67 -43.22 24.06
N ASN A 702 31.02 -42.48 23.15
CA ASN A 702 30.39 -43.07 21.97
C ASN A 702 31.39 -43.66 20.95
N ARG A 703 32.67 -43.29 20.99
CA ARG A 703 33.72 -43.91 20.16
C ARG A 703 34.27 -45.19 20.81
N ASN A 704 34.58 -45.12 22.11
CA ASN A 704 35.37 -46.15 22.80
C ASN A 704 34.51 -47.24 23.45
N SER A 705 33.26 -46.94 23.82
CA SER A 705 32.33 -47.92 24.40
C SER A 705 31.66 -48.78 23.33
N LYS A 706 31.46 -50.07 23.62
CA LYS A 706 30.59 -50.96 22.83
C LYS A 706 29.14 -50.51 22.87
N GLU A 707 28.69 -49.96 23.99
CA GLU A 707 27.34 -49.44 24.17
C GLU A 707 27.32 -47.91 24.05
N LYS A 708 26.39 -47.39 23.25
CA LYS A 708 26.25 -45.95 22.99
C LYS A 708 25.34 -45.29 24.01
N ILE A 709 25.42 -43.96 24.11
CA ILE A 709 24.58 -43.20 25.03
C ILE A 709 23.10 -43.43 24.67
N CYS A 710 22.33 -43.83 25.67
CA CYS A 710 20.93 -44.24 25.57
C CYS A 710 20.21 -43.91 26.89
N ALA A 711 18.87 -43.97 26.92
CA ALA A 711 18.06 -43.45 28.02
C ALA A 711 18.43 -44.00 29.41
N LYS A 712 18.98 -45.22 29.51
CA LYS A 712 19.47 -45.75 30.81
C LYS A 712 20.55 -44.88 31.46
N HIS A 713 21.36 -44.21 30.66
CA HIS A 713 22.42 -43.30 31.13
C HIS A 713 21.86 -41.96 31.64
N LEU A 714 20.57 -41.67 31.38
CA LEU A 714 19.82 -40.56 32.00
C LEU A 714 19.02 -41.03 33.23
N GLY A 715 19.14 -42.30 33.65
CA GLY A 715 18.43 -42.88 34.80
C GLY A 715 17.14 -43.64 34.48
N PHE A 716 16.75 -43.78 33.21
CA PHE A 716 15.54 -44.52 32.83
C PHE A 716 15.72 -46.04 32.99
N LYS A 717 14.74 -46.72 33.58
CA LYS A 717 14.74 -48.19 33.82
C LYS A 717 13.90 -48.98 32.80
N THR A 718 13.54 -48.37 31.68
CA THR A 718 12.75 -48.98 30.61
C THR A 718 13.54 -50.05 29.86
N GLY A 719 12.92 -51.20 29.56
CA GLY A 719 13.56 -52.28 28.80
C GLY A 719 13.78 -51.98 27.31
N GLU A 720 13.25 -50.87 26.80
CA GLU A 720 13.39 -50.44 25.41
C GLU A 720 14.66 -49.57 25.21
N TYR A 721 15.51 -49.95 24.25
CA TYR A 721 16.72 -49.20 23.92
C TYR A 721 16.38 -47.91 23.17
N THR A 722 16.38 -46.77 23.89
CA THR A 722 16.21 -45.43 23.29
C THR A 722 17.57 -44.73 23.17
N PRO A 723 18.12 -44.50 21.96
CA PRO A 723 19.40 -43.81 21.78
C PRO A 723 19.29 -42.31 22.09
N ILE A 724 20.32 -41.73 22.70
CA ILE A 724 20.36 -40.33 23.14
C ILE A 724 21.55 -39.63 22.47
N TYR A 725 21.33 -38.42 21.97
CA TYR A 725 22.35 -37.66 21.26
C TYR A 725 22.63 -36.33 21.96
N VAL A 726 23.88 -36.09 22.33
CA VAL A 726 24.33 -34.81 22.89
C VAL A 726 24.97 -33.97 21.78
N SER A 727 24.52 -32.73 21.62
CA SER A 727 25.06 -31.78 20.64
C SER A 727 25.13 -30.36 21.20
N GLU A 728 26.00 -29.52 20.64
CA GLU A 728 25.99 -28.07 20.92
C GLU A 728 24.66 -27.43 20.45
N GLN A 729 24.14 -26.45 21.20
CA GLN A 729 22.97 -25.69 20.75
C GLN A 729 23.39 -24.68 19.69
N LEU A 730 22.87 -24.83 18.47
CA LEU A 730 23.15 -23.93 17.35
C LEU A 730 22.09 -22.83 17.25
N THR A 731 22.43 -21.73 16.59
CA THR A 731 21.45 -20.76 16.08
C THR A 731 20.60 -21.41 14.97
N THR A 732 19.46 -20.82 14.59
CA THR A 732 18.65 -21.32 13.47
C THR A 732 19.46 -21.37 12.17
N LYS A 733 20.25 -20.31 11.89
CA LYS A 733 21.18 -20.22 10.76
C LYS A 733 22.27 -21.30 10.85
N GLY A 734 22.92 -21.43 12.01
CA GLY A 734 23.95 -22.45 12.25
C GLY A 734 23.43 -23.89 12.12
N ALA A 735 22.20 -24.18 12.57
CA ALA A 735 21.57 -25.49 12.43
C ALA A 735 21.27 -25.84 10.96
N ARG A 736 20.78 -24.86 10.20
CA ARG A 736 20.53 -24.96 8.76
C ARG A 736 21.84 -25.15 7.97
N LEU A 737 22.88 -24.36 8.27
CA LEU A 737 24.22 -24.55 7.68
C LEU A 737 24.81 -25.92 8.04
N PHE A 738 24.61 -26.42 9.27
CA PHE A 738 25.06 -27.75 9.66
C PHE A 738 24.31 -28.88 8.95
N TYR A 739 23.01 -28.70 8.68
CA TYR A 739 22.23 -29.63 7.86
C TYR A 739 22.82 -29.72 6.43
N LEU A 740 22.99 -28.57 5.75
CA LEU A 740 23.54 -28.52 4.40
C LEU A 740 24.98 -29.06 4.33
N ALA A 741 25.83 -28.67 5.28
CA ALA A 741 27.21 -29.16 5.39
C ALA A 741 27.29 -30.67 5.68
N ARG A 742 26.25 -31.28 6.29
CA ARG A 742 26.16 -32.74 6.45
C ARG A 742 25.71 -33.44 5.19
N ASP A 743 24.90 -32.81 4.34
CA ASP A 743 24.53 -33.39 3.05
C ASP A 743 25.70 -33.30 2.05
N LEU A 744 26.47 -32.20 2.06
CA LEU A 744 27.78 -32.09 1.39
C LEU A 744 28.77 -33.19 1.86
N ALA A 745 28.74 -33.59 3.13
CA ALA A 745 29.56 -34.70 3.61
C ALA A 745 29.02 -36.09 3.21
N LYS A 746 27.72 -36.21 2.89
CA LYS A 746 27.10 -37.46 2.40
C LYS A 746 27.33 -37.69 0.91
N SER A 747 27.49 -36.64 0.09
CA SER A 747 27.81 -36.77 -1.34
C SER A 747 29.16 -37.47 -1.61
N ARG A 748 29.99 -37.59 -0.55
CA ARG A 748 31.31 -38.23 -0.46
C ARG A 748 32.50 -37.34 -0.81
N ASP A 749 32.26 -36.08 -1.16
CA ASP A 749 33.33 -35.12 -1.45
C ASP A 749 34.02 -34.62 -0.17
N TYR A 750 33.32 -34.62 0.97
CA TYR A 750 33.85 -34.17 2.26
C TYR A 750 33.77 -35.26 3.33
N LYS A 751 34.93 -35.78 3.75
CA LYS A 751 35.05 -36.87 4.74
C LYS A 751 34.62 -36.47 6.16
N PHE A 752 34.74 -35.19 6.52
CA PHE A 752 34.45 -34.72 7.88
C PHE A 752 33.54 -33.49 7.90
N CYS A 753 32.55 -33.51 8.79
CA CYS A 753 31.67 -32.39 9.10
C CYS A 753 31.37 -32.36 10.60
N TRP A 754 31.57 -31.21 11.27
CA TRP A 754 31.34 -31.07 12.71
C TRP A 754 31.01 -29.62 13.11
N THR A 755 30.54 -29.48 14.35
CA THR A 755 30.31 -28.17 15.00
C THR A 755 31.26 -27.94 16.15
N SER A 756 31.64 -26.68 16.36
CA SER A 756 32.42 -26.23 17.52
C SER A 756 32.22 -24.73 17.74
N TYR A 757 31.93 -24.31 18.97
CA TYR A 757 31.70 -22.90 19.34
C TYR A 757 30.60 -22.23 18.50
N GLY A 758 29.53 -22.99 18.19
CA GLY A 758 28.42 -22.52 17.36
C GLY A 758 28.75 -22.34 15.88
N LYS A 759 29.96 -22.71 15.42
CA LYS A 759 30.40 -22.65 14.01
C LYS A 759 30.40 -24.04 13.38
N VAL A 760 30.16 -24.07 12.08
CA VAL A 760 30.11 -25.30 11.25
C VAL A 760 31.40 -25.43 10.45
N TYR A 761 31.99 -26.62 10.49
CA TYR A 761 33.26 -26.94 9.86
C TYR A 761 33.13 -28.16 8.96
N VAL A 762 33.75 -28.10 7.78
CA VAL A 762 33.91 -29.24 6.87
C VAL A 762 35.38 -29.42 6.48
N ARG A 763 35.77 -30.65 6.11
CA ARG A 763 37.13 -30.98 5.65
C ARG A 763 37.08 -32.10 4.63
N LYS A 764 37.78 -31.91 3.50
CA LYS A 764 37.74 -32.84 2.35
C LYS A 764 38.28 -34.22 2.73
N ASP A 765 39.50 -34.25 3.25
CA ASP A 765 40.24 -35.44 3.66
C ASP A 765 41.17 -35.13 4.86
N ASP A 766 42.08 -36.04 5.20
CA ASP A 766 43.00 -35.90 6.35
C ASP A 766 44.17 -34.92 6.11
N ALA A 767 44.41 -34.49 4.87
CA ALA A 767 45.46 -33.54 4.47
C ALA A 767 44.91 -32.14 4.15
N ALA A 768 43.68 -32.03 3.62
CA ALA A 768 43.03 -30.79 3.24
C ALA A 768 42.91 -29.76 4.39
N PRO A 769 42.84 -28.44 4.13
CA PRO A 769 42.53 -27.45 5.15
C PRO A 769 41.10 -27.61 5.69
N THR A 770 40.87 -27.14 6.91
CA THR A 770 39.52 -27.07 7.49
C THR A 770 38.80 -25.82 6.97
N ILE A 771 37.58 -25.97 6.45
CA ILE A 771 36.75 -24.88 5.92
C ILE A 771 35.64 -24.55 6.92
N ILE A 772 35.45 -23.27 7.22
CA ILE A 772 34.30 -22.77 7.99
C ILE A 772 33.17 -22.45 7.01
N ILE A 773 31.98 -22.99 7.27
CA ILE A 773 30.76 -22.64 6.53
C ILE A 773 30.10 -21.42 7.17
N LYS A 774 29.91 -20.35 6.37
CA LYS A 774 29.33 -19.07 6.78
C LYS A 774 27.98 -18.76 6.13
N SER A 775 27.72 -19.25 4.92
CA SER A 775 26.49 -19.01 4.15
C SER A 775 26.02 -20.27 3.41
N GLU A 776 24.75 -20.29 2.99
CA GLU A 776 24.21 -21.36 2.14
C GLU A 776 24.85 -21.31 0.74
N SER A 777 25.07 -20.10 0.19
CA SER A 777 25.78 -19.90 -1.07
C SER A 777 27.20 -20.49 -1.07
N GLN A 778 27.91 -20.46 0.06
CA GLN A 778 29.20 -21.11 0.18
C GLN A 778 29.08 -22.65 0.09
N VAL A 779 28.03 -23.24 0.67
CA VAL A 779 27.79 -24.69 0.53
C VAL A 779 27.44 -25.04 -0.92
N ASN A 780 26.59 -24.26 -1.57
CA ASN A 780 26.23 -24.47 -2.98
C ASN A 780 27.45 -24.37 -3.90
N ASN A 781 28.31 -23.36 -3.71
CA ASN A 781 29.56 -23.23 -4.46
C ASN A 781 30.50 -24.42 -4.21
N LEU A 782 30.57 -24.95 -2.98
CA LEU A 782 31.38 -26.14 -2.66
C LEU A 782 30.76 -27.46 -3.16
N MET A 783 29.47 -27.47 -3.53
CA MET A 783 28.82 -28.57 -4.28
C MET A 783 29.01 -28.44 -5.80
N GLN A 784 29.23 -27.22 -6.31
CA GLN A 784 29.40 -26.93 -7.74
C GLN A 784 30.88 -26.91 -8.20
N GLN A 785 31.83 -26.89 -7.26
CA GLN A 785 33.26 -27.00 -7.56
C GLN A 785 33.67 -28.46 -7.83
N GLU A 786 33.33 -28.94 -9.02
CA GLU A 786 33.93 -30.12 -9.68
C GLU A 786 35.32 -29.77 -10.28
#